data_AF-A0A483KDG7-F1
#
_entry.id   AF-A0A483KDG7-F1
#
_cell.length_a   1.000
_cell.length_b   1.000
_cell.length_c   1.000
_cell.angle_alpha   90.00
_cell.angle_beta   90.00
_cell.angle_gamma   90.00
#
_symmetry.space_group_name_H-M   'P 1'
#
loop_
_entity.id
_entity.type
_entity.pdbx_description
1 polymer ?
#
loop_
_entity_poly.entity_id
_entity_poly.type
_entity_poly.pdbx_seq_one_letter_code
_entity_poly.pdbx_strand_id
1 'polypeptide(L)'
;MAFNPELGSTSPAVLLDNAERLDKLVNGPAGTVTDRAGQPLDSWRKIIAAILESSAAAMETIRLTLIPLGEQYATEADAQAAINNGTIPAGSYFYVRSTDDSALAVEYRNVSGTAQPTGRKMPSQDLLNQLTESLGFLLPLADTTRFFKAGVTGTPHEAINAEDIFIDAENNLQYWIKDGVRQYFLPVRVPTLEADTVLVDGIAVDPAAIPPAVLATNLLGLAQSSKFLDPEAFQPGGAYEGWAGYDNIWLDKSGNIQGYTREGTSYLLLPLSVPELSAKKIRLDGEDLRDVIARRTETRLPFTEMVDGKSQIMLLNNQTGQLSQVTDGTANETDPVVDGGGVLSWTSDRDSSVPGGKYYLAESGKIHPVISRRVLAGWGDSFMENPVFMNTLHALTGLPAYNFGKSGLRSTAVAARQGGDPFYCMPVDGVIPDSGTVNLIPNVPGPHASASNGAMAAIKCQLAGVDGTFNWDGVQASFTRNTAGSAKTVSVLTPLFVYPYTTSDVLGSMPAGVLYPEHDEAILILTCGRNNTTSVSEVVNNVINTVNYLKPIGKLPCICPQFTRGDETRGSAGYQRIHAINAGLKAALPEYYCEIDGVDLLQNFKNHYNPANATDVQNIADDTTPASLKYDTLHPSQTLMSGALYVGAEVNANFVCQFLKHKGWVK
;
A
#
# COMPACT_ATOMS: atom_id res chain seq x y z
N MET A 1 -24.53 43.08 -50.86
CA MET A 1 -23.56 44.05 -50.30
C MET A 1 -24.23 44.65 -49.07
N ALA A 2 -23.67 44.60 -47.87
CA ALA A 2 -22.33 45.07 -47.53
C ALA A 2 -21.53 44.13 -46.63
N PHE A 3 -20.22 44.19 -46.82
CA PHE A 3 -19.18 43.56 -46.03
C PHE A 3 -19.19 44.17 -44.61
N ASN A 4 -19.56 43.38 -43.60
CA ASN A 4 -19.35 43.69 -42.19
C ASN A 4 -17.82 43.68 -41.97
N PRO A 5 -17.18 44.74 -41.44
CA PRO A 5 -15.72 44.86 -41.41
C PRO A 5 -15.02 43.63 -40.86
N GLU A 6 -13.80 43.36 -41.34
CA GLU A 6 -13.01 42.17 -40.99
C GLU A 6 -12.84 42.00 -39.46
N LEU A 7 -12.68 40.75 -39.01
CA LEU A 7 -12.27 40.44 -37.64
C LEU A 7 -10.96 41.21 -37.34
N GLY A 8 -10.94 42.00 -36.27
CA GLY A 8 -9.81 42.88 -35.93
C GLY A 8 -9.94 44.35 -36.34
N SER A 9 -11.04 44.75 -37.00
CA SER A 9 -11.30 46.17 -37.29
C SER A 9 -11.61 46.99 -36.02
N THR A 10 -10.96 48.15 -35.86
CA THR A 10 -11.15 49.10 -34.74
C THR A 10 -12.20 50.17 -35.03
N SER A 11 -13.12 49.95 -35.97
CA SER A 11 -14.11 50.97 -36.33
C SER A 11 -15.08 51.22 -35.17
N PRO A 12 -15.50 52.48 -34.92
CA PRO A 12 -16.47 52.79 -33.86
C PRO A 12 -17.80 52.03 -33.99
N ALA A 13 -18.22 51.75 -35.22
CA ALA A 13 -19.42 50.96 -35.50
C ALA A 13 -19.28 49.53 -34.96
N VAL A 14 -18.13 48.88 -35.14
CA VAL A 14 -17.86 47.51 -34.65
C VAL A 14 -17.84 47.45 -33.13
N LEU A 15 -17.31 48.48 -32.48
CA LEU A 15 -17.28 48.57 -31.02
C LEU A 15 -18.70 48.67 -30.44
N LEU A 16 -19.54 49.53 -31.02
CA LEU A 16 -20.95 49.64 -30.63
C LEU A 16 -21.70 48.32 -30.85
N ASP A 17 -21.54 47.73 -32.03
CA ASP A 17 -22.13 46.45 -32.42
C ASP A 17 -21.74 45.30 -31.48
N ASN A 18 -20.48 45.25 -31.03
CA ASN A 18 -20.01 44.27 -30.06
C ASN A 18 -20.58 44.53 -28.66
N ALA A 19 -20.66 45.80 -28.25
CA ALA A 19 -21.26 46.18 -26.97
C ALA A 19 -22.75 45.82 -26.91
N GLU A 20 -23.52 46.08 -27.97
CA GLU A 20 -24.92 45.68 -28.07
C GLU A 20 -25.11 44.16 -28.06
N ARG A 21 -24.24 43.40 -28.74
CA ARG A 21 -24.29 41.93 -28.71
C ARG A 21 -23.93 41.38 -27.33
N LEU A 22 -22.94 41.95 -26.67
CA LEU A 22 -22.56 41.57 -25.30
C LEU A 22 -23.71 41.84 -24.33
N ASP A 23 -24.38 42.99 -24.44
CA ASP A 23 -25.55 43.30 -23.62
C ASP A 23 -26.69 42.30 -23.87
N LYS A 24 -26.96 41.93 -25.12
CA LYS A 24 -27.96 40.90 -25.45
C LYS A 24 -27.58 39.51 -24.92
N LEU A 25 -26.30 39.17 -24.90
CA LEU A 25 -25.81 37.88 -24.36
C LEU A 25 -25.89 37.83 -22.83
N VAL A 26 -25.48 38.90 -22.16
CA VAL A 26 -25.35 38.96 -20.69
C VAL A 26 -26.68 39.33 -20.02
N ASN A 27 -27.35 40.36 -20.54
CA ASN A 27 -28.55 40.97 -19.94
C ASN A 27 -29.85 40.66 -20.69
N GLY A 28 -29.79 40.01 -21.86
CA GLY A 28 -30.95 39.66 -22.67
C GLY A 28 -31.77 38.46 -22.15
N PRO A 29 -32.95 38.20 -22.73
CA PRO A 29 -33.79 37.05 -22.36
C PRO A 29 -33.10 35.71 -22.70
N ALA A 30 -33.63 34.60 -22.19
CA ALA A 30 -33.14 33.27 -22.56
C ALA A 30 -33.41 33.03 -24.06
N GLY A 31 -32.36 32.97 -24.86
CA GLY A 31 -32.46 32.89 -26.32
C GLY A 31 -31.09 32.78 -26.98
N THR A 32 -31.07 32.88 -28.30
CA THR A 32 -29.84 32.91 -29.11
C THR A 32 -29.59 34.31 -29.65
N VAL A 33 -28.32 34.72 -29.64
CA VAL A 33 -27.83 35.95 -30.26
C VAL A 33 -26.81 35.56 -31.31
N THR A 34 -27.00 36.00 -32.55
CA THR A 34 -26.09 35.70 -33.63
C THR A 34 -24.77 36.47 -33.47
N ASP A 35 -23.64 35.79 -33.59
CA ASP A 35 -22.32 36.39 -33.63
C ASP A 35 -22.08 37.18 -34.94
N ARG A 36 -20.88 37.73 -35.09
CA ARG A 36 -20.53 38.51 -36.30
C ARG A 36 -20.46 37.67 -37.58
N ALA A 37 -20.27 36.36 -37.47
CA ALA A 37 -20.18 35.40 -38.57
C ALA A 37 -21.52 34.71 -38.88
N GLY A 38 -22.61 35.08 -38.20
CA GLY A 38 -23.91 34.44 -38.42
C GLY A 38 -24.16 33.22 -37.54
N GLN A 39 -23.27 32.87 -36.63
CA GLN A 39 -23.40 31.69 -35.77
C GLN A 39 -24.20 32.01 -34.50
N PRO A 40 -25.13 31.14 -34.08
CA PRO A 40 -25.92 31.36 -32.87
C PRO A 40 -25.06 31.17 -31.61
N LEU A 41 -25.12 32.14 -30.70
CA LEU A 41 -24.57 32.04 -29.35
C LEU A 41 -25.72 32.03 -28.33
N ASP A 42 -25.64 31.17 -27.32
CA ASP A 42 -26.63 31.12 -26.26
C ASP A 42 -26.42 32.27 -25.27
N SER A 43 -27.51 32.95 -24.89
CA SER A 43 -27.46 33.97 -23.84
C SER A 43 -27.17 33.34 -22.47
N TRP A 44 -26.66 34.14 -21.54
CA TRP A 44 -26.27 33.67 -20.22
C TRP A 44 -27.46 33.09 -19.45
N ARG A 45 -28.66 33.70 -19.60
CA ARG A 45 -29.90 33.17 -19.04
C ARG A 45 -30.31 31.82 -19.64
N LYS A 46 -30.04 31.56 -20.92
CA LYS A 46 -30.30 30.26 -21.56
C LYS A 46 -29.34 29.19 -21.05
N ILE A 47 -28.06 29.52 -20.91
CA ILE A 47 -27.04 28.62 -20.32
C ILE A 47 -27.41 28.28 -18.87
N ILE A 48 -27.78 29.28 -18.06
CA ILE A 48 -28.21 29.06 -16.66
C ILE A 48 -29.46 28.18 -16.61
N ALA A 49 -30.44 28.40 -17.48
CA ALA A 49 -31.64 27.55 -17.53
C ALA A 49 -31.30 26.08 -17.85
N ALA A 50 -30.41 25.84 -18.83
CA ALA A 50 -29.96 24.49 -19.17
C ALA A 50 -29.16 23.82 -18.03
N ILE A 51 -28.33 24.58 -17.30
CA ILE A 51 -27.62 24.08 -16.10
C ILE A 51 -28.62 23.73 -15.00
N LEU A 52 -29.62 24.57 -14.75
CA LEU A 52 -30.65 24.30 -13.74
C LEU A 52 -31.49 23.06 -14.09
N GLU A 53 -31.87 22.89 -15.35
CA GLU A 53 -32.62 21.72 -15.83
C GLU A 53 -31.80 20.43 -15.71
N SER A 54 -30.55 20.44 -16.18
CA SER A 54 -29.65 19.28 -16.06
C SER A 54 -29.32 18.94 -14.61
N SER A 55 -29.12 19.95 -13.75
CA SER A 55 -28.91 19.75 -12.31
C SER A 55 -30.15 19.17 -11.64
N ALA A 56 -31.34 19.62 -11.99
CA ALA A 56 -32.60 19.07 -11.46
C ALA A 56 -32.80 17.60 -11.90
N ALA A 57 -32.50 17.26 -13.14
CA ALA A 57 -32.56 15.89 -13.64
C ALA A 57 -31.54 14.96 -12.94
N ALA A 58 -30.32 15.44 -12.71
CA ALA A 58 -29.31 14.70 -11.95
C ALA A 58 -29.72 14.51 -10.49
N MET A 59 -30.26 15.55 -9.86
CA MET A 59 -30.72 15.52 -8.47
C MET A 59 -31.90 14.56 -8.29
N GLU A 60 -32.85 14.54 -9.24
CA GLU A 60 -33.96 13.56 -9.21
C GLU A 60 -33.44 12.14 -9.45
N THR A 61 -32.47 11.94 -10.33
CA THR A 61 -31.83 10.61 -10.50
C THR A 61 -31.17 10.14 -9.21
N ILE A 62 -30.43 11.01 -8.52
CA ILE A 62 -29.81 10.71 -7.22
C ILE A 62 -30.88 10.42 -6.16
N ARG A 63 -31.98 11.19 -6.13
CA ARG A 63 -33.11 10.98 -5.22
C ARG A 63 -33.81 9.63 -5.46
N LEU A 64 -33.94 9.20 -6.71
CA LEU A 64 -34.55 7.93 -7.10
C LEU A 64 -33.64 6.71 -6.86
N THR A 65 -32.31 6.90 -6.84
CA THR A 65 -31.35 5.78 -6.83
C THR A 65 -30.56 5.64 -5.54
N LEU A 66 -30.05 6.73 -4.94
CA LEU A 66 -29.07 6.66 -3.85
C LEU A 66 -29.69 6.90 -2.47
N ILE A 67 -30.63 7.84 -2.35
CA ILE A 67 -31.25 8.20 -1.05
C ILE A 67 -32.01 7.02 -0.42
N PRO A 68 -32.83 6.24 -1.15
CA PRO A 68 -33.57 5.11 -0.58
C PRO A 68 -32.70 3.87 -0.28
N LEU A 69 -31.47 3.81 -0.82
CA LEU A 69 -30.50 2.75 -0.54
C LEU A 69 -29.65 3.04 0.72
N GLY A 70 -29.54 4.30 1.12
CA GLY A 70 -28.73 4.74 2.27
C GLY A 70 -29.40 4.55 3.63
N GLU A 71 -30.73 4.38 3.67
CA GLU A 71 -31.50 4.13 4.90
C GLU A 71 -32.12 2.72 4.86
N GLN A 72 -31.85 1.90 5.88
CA GLN A 72 -32.57 0.65 6.12
C GLN A 72 -33.74 0.91 7.08
N TYR A 73 -34.95 0.50 6.70
CA TYR A 73 -36.13 0.64 7.56
C TYR A 73 -36.25 -0.54 8.52
N ALA A 74 -36.57 -0.26 9.78
CA ALA A 74 -36.71 -1.30 10.80
C ALA A 74 -37.96 -2.18 10.56
N THR A 75 -39.03 -1.60 10.01
CA THR A 75 -40.29 -2.30 9.72
C THR A 75 -40.89 -1.86 8.38
N GLU A 76 -41.76 -2.70 7.81
CA GLU A 76 -42.53 -2.35 6.59
C GLU A 76 -43.44 -1.14 6.82
N ALA A 77 -43.95 -0.96 8.04
CA ALA A 77 -44.77 0.19 8.41
C ALA A 77 -43.99 1.52 8.37
N ASP A 78 -42.73 1.50 8.84
CA ASP A 78 -41.85 2.67 8.78
C ASP A 78 -41.51 3.03 7.32
N ALA A 79 -41.25 2.02 6.51
CA ALA A 79 -41.03 2.20 5.08
C ALA A 79 -42.28 2.75 4.37
N GLN A 80 -43.47 2.27 4.72
CA GLN A 80 -44.73 2.77 4.17
C GLN A 80 -45.03 4.20 4.64
N ALA A 81 -44.67 4.58 5.86
CA ALA A 81 -44.74 5.96 6.33
C ALA A 81 -43.76 6.88 5.56
N ALA A 82 -42.56 6.40 5.27
CA ALA A 82 -41.59 7.12 4.44
C ALA A 82 -42.06 7.28 2.98
N ILE A 83 -42.78 6.29 2.42
CA ILE A 83 -43.48 6.41 1.14
C ILE A 83 -44.56 7.49 1.22
N ASN A 84 -45.43 7.44 2.24
CA ASN A 84 -46.54 8.39 2.41
C ASN A 84 -46.05 9.83 2.60
N ASN A 85 -44.90 10.02 3.26
CA ASN A 85 -44.24 11.30 3.47
C ASN A 85 -43.36 11.75 2.28
N GLY A 86 -43.36 10.98 1.17
CA GLY A 86 -42.62 11.33 -0.05
C GLY A 86 -41.10 11.14 0.01
N THR A 87 -40.60 10.52 1.08
CA THR A 87 -39.17 10.22 1.28
C THR A 87 -38.70 9.10 0.35
N ILE A 88 -39.55 8.09 0.11
CA ILE A 88 -39.29 7.02 -0.88
C ILE A 88 -40.12 7.30 -2.14
N PRO A 89 -39.52 7.73 -3.25
CA PRO A 89 -40.25 8.02 -4.48
C PRO A 89 -40.87 6.78 -5.13
N ALA A 90 -41.96 6.97 -5.88
CA ALA A 90 -42.53 5.90 -6.71
C ALA A 90 -41.49 5.34 -7.70
N GLY A 91 -41.41 4.02 -7.79
CA GLY A 91 -40.46 3.30 -8.63
C GLY A 91 -39.13 2.94 -7.97
N SER A 92 -38.81 3.55 -6.82
CA SER A 92 -37.53 3.35 -6.11
C SER A 92 -37.47 2.01 -5.35
N TYR A 93 -36.26 1.46 -5.25
CA TYR A 93 -35.96 0.27 -4.45
C TYR A 93 -35.42 0.69 -3.08
N PHE A 94 -35.76 -0.05 -2.03
CA PHE A 94 -35.32 0.19 -0.65
C PHE A 94 -35.26 -1.13 0.13
N TYR A 95 -34.67 -1.09 1.33
CA TYR A 95 -34.50 -2.27 2.16
C TYR A 95 -35.23 -2.15 3.51
N VAL A 96 -35.91 -3.22 3.89
CA VAL A 96 -36.52 -3.39 5.21
C VAL A 96 -35.78 -4.50 5.95
N ARG A 97 -35.41 -4.28 7.21
CA ARG A 97 -34.75 -5.29 8.04
C ARG A 97 -35.66 -6.50 8.20
N SER A 98 -35.12 -7.70 8.01
CA SER A 98 -35.89 -8.92 8.28
C SER A 98 -36.17 -9.03 9.78
N THR A 99 -37.39 -9.44 10.13
CA THR A 99 -37.83 -9.67 11.51
C THR A 99 -37.74 -11.14 11.92
N ASP A 100 -37.43 -12.03 10.98
CA ASP A 100 -37.37 -13.48 11.16
C ASP A 100 -35.95 -14.05 11.05
N ASP A 101 -34.94 -13.18 11.00
CA ASP A 101 -33.51 -13.46 10.83
C ASP A 101 -33.15 -14.33 9.60
N SER A 102 -34.11 -14.58 8.70
CA SER A 102 -33.89 -15.36 7.46
C SER A 102 -32.99 -14.64 6.45
N ALA A 103 -32.75 -13.34 6.67
CA ALA A 103 -31.94 -12.47 5.83
C ALA A 103 -31.47 -11.25 6.67
N LEU A 104 -30.46 -10.52 6.20
CA LEU A 104 -30.07 -9.26 6.82
C LEU A 104 -31.11 -8.16 6.53
N ALA A 105 -31.64 -8.15 5.31
CA ALA A 105 -32.70 -7.25 4.85
C ALA A 105 -33.45 -7.83 3.64
N VAL A 106 -34.70 -7.41 3.46
CA VAL A 106 -35.55 -7.75 2.32
C VAL A 106 -35.67 -6.52 1.42
N GLU A 107 -35.53 -6.70 0.11
CA GLU A 107 -35.68 -5.62 -0.85
C GLU A 107 -37.16 -5.40 -1.21
N TYR A 108 -37.58 -4.15 -1.18
CA TYR A 108 -38.90 -3.69 -1.58
C TYR A 108 -38.79 -2.63 -2.67
N ARG A 109 -39.89 -2.42 -3.38
CA ARG A 109 -40.07 -1.34 -4.36
C ARG A 109 -41.32 -0.55 -4.03
N ASN A 110 -41.26 0.78 -4.14
CA ASN A 110 -42.47 1.60 -4.06
C ASN A 110 -43.23 1.48 -5.40
N VAL A 111 -44.29 0.70 -5.42
CA VAL A 111 -45.15 0.53 -6.60
C VAL A 111 -46.41 1.36 -6.40
N SER A 112 -46.45 2.53 -7.05
CA SER A 112 -47.59 3.45 -7.05
C SER A 112 -48.07 3.87 -5.65
N GLY A 113 -47.14 4.09 -4.71
CA GLY A 113 -47.45 4.51 -3.34
C GLY A 113 -47.53 3.37 -2.33
N THR A 114 -47.23 2.13 -2.74
CA THR A 114 -47.28 0.96 -1.86
C THR A 114 -45.93 0.25 -1.83
N ALA A 115 -45.44 -0.09 -0.64
CA ALA A 115 -44.29 -0.97 -0.46
C ALA A 115 -44.62 -2.38 -0.98
N GLN A 116 -43.89 -2.87 -1.98
CA GLN A 116 -44.03 -4.24 -2.48
C GLN A 116 -42.69 -4.99 -2.45
N PRO A 117 -42.63 -6.20 -1.86
CA PRO A 117 -41.40 -6.99 -1.83
C PRO A 117 -41.04 -7.47 -3.25
N THR A 118 -39.76 -7.43 -3.59
CA THR A 118 -39.27 -7.85 -4.93
C THR A 118 -38.94 -9.34 -5.00
N GLY A 119 -38.85 -10.00 -3.85
CA GLY A 119 -38.36 -11.37 -3.71
C GLY A 119 -36.84 -11.47 -3.53
N ARG A 120 -36.08 -10.37 -3.71
CA ARG A 120 -34.64 -10.33 -3.44
C ARG A 120 -34.38 -10.09 -1.94
N LYS A 121 -33.39 -10.78 -1.39
CA LYS A 121 -32.98 -10.68 0.02
C LYS A 121 -31.46 -10.52 0.12
N MET A 122 -31.00 -9.76 1.11
CA MET A 122 -29.58 -9.68 1.48
C MET A 122 -29.25 -10.84 2.43
N PRO A 123 -28.31 -11.74 2.09
CA PRO A 123 -28.03 -12.92 2.91
C PRO A 123 -27.46 -12.51 4.28
N SER A 124 -27.87 -13.20 5.34
CA SER A 124 -27.26 -13.08 6.67
C SER A 124 -26.01 -13.94 6.78
N GLN A 125 -25.10 -13.61 7.71
CA GLN A 125 -23.94 -14.44 8.00
C GLN A 125 -24.37 -15.85 8.43
N ASP A 126 -25.48 -15.98 9.16
CA ASP A 126 -26.02 -17.29 9.57
C ASP A 126 -26.51 -18.12 8.40
N LEU A 127 -27.13 -17.52 7.38
CA LEU A 127 -27.49 -18.23 6.16
C LEU A 127 -26.24 -18.72 5.41
N LEU A 128 -25.19 -17.90 5.37
CA LEU A 128 -23.91 -18.27 4.76
C LEU A 128 -23.20 -19.38 5.55
N ASN A 129 -23.25 -19.31 6.89
CA ASN A 129 -22.73 -20.34 7.78
C ASN A 129 -23.52 -21.65 7.64
N GLN A 130 -24.86 -21.59 7.56
CA GLN A 130 -25.69 -22.78 7.31
C GLN A 130 -25.46 -23.38 5.92
N LEU A 131 -25.24 -22.58 4.88
CA LEU A 131 -24.80 -23.08 3.57
C LEU A 131 -23.40 -23.69 3.64
N THR A 132 -22.49 -23.07 4.37
CA THR A 132 -21.11 -23.56 4.54
C THR A 132 -21.05 -24.80 5.41
N GLU A 133 -21.92 -24.93 6.40
CA GLU A 133 -22.07 -26.13 7.21
C GLU A 133 -22.75 -27.22 6.37
N SER A 134 -23.84 -26.91 5.66
CA SER A 134 -24.57 -27.89 4.84
C SER A 134 -23.89 -28.31 3.52
N LEU A 135 -22.92 -27.53 3.04
CA LEU A 135 -22.14 -27.83 1.83
C LEU A 135 -20.65 -28.02 2.12
N GLY A 136 -20.19 -27.73 3.35
CA GLY A 136 -18.78 -27.82 3.76
C GLY A 136 -18.25 -29.24 3.75
N PHE A 137 -19.13 -30.24 3.90
CA PHE A 137 -18.79 -31.64 3.70
C PHE A 137 -18.76 -32.08 2.24
N LEU A 138 -19.25 -31.27 1.29
CA LEU A 138 -19.24 -31.57 -0.15
C LEU A 138 -18.05 -30.97 -0.91
N LEU A 139 -17.43 -29.91 -0.38
CA LEU A 139 -16.28 -29.24 -0.99
C LEU A 139 -15.03 -30.14 -1.15
N PRO A 140 -14.69 -31.05 -0.21
CA PRO A 140 -13.60 -32.01 -0.40
C PRO A 140 -13.96 -33.20 -1.32
N LEU A 141 -15.24 -33.40 -1.64
CA LEU A 141 -15.71 -34.56 -2.41
C LEU A 141 -15.74 -34.31 -3.93
N ALA A 142 -15.64 -33.05 -4.39
CA ALA A 142 -15.88 -32.71 -5.79
C ALA A 142 -14.72 -33.07 -6.75
N ASP A 143 -13.48 -33.12 -6.26
CA ASP A 143 -12.31 -33.31 -7.15
C ASP A 143 -11.88 -34.77 -7.32
N THR A 144 -12.33 -35.70 -6.44
CA THR A 144 -11.98 -37.13 -6.53
C THR A 144 -13.14 -38.11 -6.33
N THR A 145 -14.36 -37.67 -5.98
CA THR A 145 -15.45 -38.59 -5.65
C THR A 145 -16.52 -38.65 -6.73
N ARG A 146 -16.88 -39.87 -7.15
CA ARG A 146 -18.03 -40.13 -8.02
C ARG A 146 -19.09 -40.91 -7.25
N PHE A 147 -20.31 -40.38 -7.18
CA PHE A 147 -21.48 -41.11 -6.71
C PHE A 147 -22.02 -41.99 -7.84
N PHE A 148 -22.30 -43.26 -7.56
CA PHE A 148 -23.01 -44.15 -8.50
C PHE A 148 -24.18 -44.84 -7.80
N LYS A 149 -25.19 -45.20 -8.60
CA LYS A 149 -26.37 -45.92 -8.13
C LYS A 149 -26.18 -47.42 -8.44
N ALA A 150 -26.12 -48.26 -7.41
CA ALA A 150 -26.00 -49.70 -7.56
C ALA A 150 -27.31 -50.32 -8.11
N GLY A 151 -27.21 -51.46 -8.79
CA GLY A 151 -28.36 -52.23 -9.28
C GLY A 151 -29.07 -51.64 -10.52
N VAL A 152 -28.42 -50.72 -11.26
CA VAL A 152 -28.97 -50.16 -12.50
C VAL A 152 -28.56 -51.02 -13.70
N THR A 153 -29.56 -51.59 -14.38
CA THR A 153 -29.40 -52.44 -15.57
C THR A 153 -28.61 -51.75 -16.67
N GLY A 154 -27.57 -52.40 -17.20
CA GLY A 154 -26.69 -51.90 -18.25
C GLY A 154 -25.49 -51.07 -17.78
N THR A 155 -25.16 -51.08 -16.48
CA THR A 155 -23.98 -50.37 -15.92
C THR A 155 -22.94 -51.34 -15.36
N PRO A 156 -21.66 -50.93 -15.22
CA PRO A 156 -20.62 -51.76 -14.59
C PRO A 156 -20.91 -52.18 -13.13
N HIS A 157 -21.88 -51.52 -12.50
CA HIS A 157 -22.29 -51.73 -11.09
C HIS A 157 -23.61 -52.51 -10.96
N GLU A 158 -24.09 -53.10 -12.06
CA GLU A 158 -25.30 -53.93 -12.11
C GLU A 158 -25.18 -55.22 -11.25
N ALA A 159 -23.97 -55.75 -11.08
CA ALA A 159 -23.72 -57.00 -10.36
C ALA A 159 -23.68 -56.85 -8.82
N ILE A 160 -23.77 -55.62 -8.29
CA ILE A 160 -23.75 -55.34 -6.85
C ILE A 160 -25.18 -55.50 -6.30
N ASN A 161 -25.61 -56.76 -6.16
CA ASN A 161 -26.83 -57.20 -5.47
C ASN A 161 -26.40 -58.01 -4.23
N ALA A 162 -25.91 -57.34 -3.20
CA ALA A 162 -25.51 -57.97 -1.94
C ALA A 162 -26.69 -57.99 -0.97
N GLU A 163 -26.86 -59.08 -0.23
CA GLU A 163 -27.98 -59.28 0.70
C GLU A 163 -27.84 -58.38 1.93
N ASP A 164 -26.60 -58.09 2.36
CA ASP A 164 -26.27 -57.12 3.41
C ASP A 164 -24.92 -56.44 3.12
N ILE A 165 -24.88 -55.11 3.26
CA ILE A 165 -23.68 -54.27 3.16
C ILE A 165 -23.51 -53.54 4.50
N PHE A 166 -22.34 -53.69 5.13
CA PHE A 166 -22.05 -53.03 6.40
C PHE A 166 -20.95 -51.97 6.22
N ILE A 167 -21.29 -50.74 6.58
CA ILE A 167 -20.41 -49.57 6.48
C ILE A 167 -20.21 -48.95 7.88
N ASP A 168 -19.06 -48.31 8.12
CA ASP A 168 -18.85 -47.51 9.34
C ASP A 168 -19.57 -46.15 9.30
N ALA A 169 -19.44 -45.39 10.39
CA ALA A 169 -20.02 -44.05 10.51
C ALA A 169 -19.39 -43.04 9.52
N GLU A 170 -18.24 -43.39 8.95
CA GLU A 170 -17.51 -42.67 7.93
C GLU A 170 -17.79 -43.18 6.50
N ASN A 171 -18.74 -44.11 6.33
CA ASN A 171 -19.17 -44.76 5.09
C ASN A 171 -18.13 -45.65 4.39
N ASN A 172 -17.11 -46.13 5.09
CA ASN A 172 -16.18 -47.14 4.54
C ASN A 172 -16.84 -48.52 4.52
N LEU A 173 -16.65 -49.26 3.43
CA LEU A 173 -17.11 -50.64 3.31
C LEU A 173 -16.33 -51.55 4.27
N GLN A 174 -16.99 -52.08 5.30
CA GLN A 174 -16.35 -52.98 6.26
C GLN A 174 -16.41 -54.44 5.79
N TYR A 175 -17.62 -54.90 5.47
CA TYR A 175 -17.86 -56.23 4.92
C TYR A 175 -19.16 -56.27 4.11
N TRP A 176 -19.29 -57.31 3.30
CA TRP A 176 -20.53 -57.65 2.62
C TRP A 176 -20.83 -59.14 2.74
N ILE A 177 -22.10 -59.50 2.59
CA ILE A 177 -22.56 -60.89 2.52
C ILE A 177 -23.21 -61.12 1.16
N LYS A 178 -22.74 -62.17 0.47
CA LYS A 178 -23.30 -62.60 -0.80
C LYS A 178 -23.23 -64.12 -0.91
N ASP A 179 -24.34 -64.76 -1.27
CA ASP A 179 -24.41 -66.22 -1.44
C ASP A 179 -23.95 -67.00 -0.19
N GLY A 180 -24.25 -66.46 1.01
CA GLY A 180 -23.81 -67.02 2.29
C GLY A 180 -22.33 -66.80 2.64
N VAL A 181 -21.56 -66.13 1.78
CA VAL A 181 -20.14 -65.82 2.00
C VAL A 181 -20.01 -64.40 2.55
N ARG A 182 -19.38 -64.28 3.73
CA ARG A 182 -19.02 -62.99 4.31
C ARG A 182 -17.56 -62.66 3.99
N GLN A 183 -17.34 -61.53 3.33
CA GLN A 183 -16.00 -61.05 2.97
C GLN A 183 -15.73 -59.70 3.63
N TYR A 184 -14.60 -59.61 4.33
CA TYR A 184 -14.14 -58.43 5.05
C TYR A 184 -13.14 -57.64 4.19
N PHE A 185 -13.24 -56.32 4.21
CA PHE A 185 -12.33 -55.41 3.48
C PHE A 185 -11.43 -54.59 4.40
N LEU A 186 -11.64 -54.70 5.71
CA LEU A 186 -10.78 -54.15 6.74
C LEU A 186 -10.08 -55.28 7.50
N PRO A 187 -8.91 -55.03 8.11
CA PRO A 187 -8.23 -56.00 8.95
C PRO A 187 -9.13 -56.48 10.09
N VAL A 188 -9.31 -57.79 10.20
CA VAL A 188 -10.10 -58.42 11.26
C VAL A 188 -9.15 -58.99 12.31
N ARG A 189 -9.34 -58.60 13.57
CA ARG A 189 -8.68 -59.22 14.72
C ARG A 189 -9.69 -60.10 15.47
N VAL A 190 -9.52 -61.41 15.35
CA VAL A 190 -10.26 -62.40 16.16
C VAL A 190 -9.32 -63.04 17.16
N PRO A 191 -9.70 -63.18 18.45
CA PRO A 191 -8.86 -63.82 19.45
C PRO A 191 -8.71 -65.33 19.22
N THR A 192 -9.71 -65.95 18.59
CA THR A 192 -9.72 -67.36 18.19
C THR A 192 -10.58 -67.51 16.93
N LEU A 193 -10.14 -68.32 15.97
CA LEU A 193 -10.87 -68.65 14.75
C LEU A 193 -11.11 -70.16 14.73
N GLU A 194 -12.37 -70.59 14.89
CA GLU A 194 -12.79 -71.98 14.69
C GLU A 194 -13.41 -72.09 13.28
N ALA A 195 -12.78 -72.90 12.43
CA ALA A 195 -13.24 -73.13 11.06
C ALA A 195 -12.83 -74.54 10.62
N ASP A 196 -13.64 -75.14 9.74
CA ASP A 196 -13.36 -76.47 9.20
C ASP A 196 -12.11 -76.48 8.29
N THR A 197 -11.78 -75.35 7.66
CA THR A 197 -10.58 -75.18 6.82
C THR A 197 -10.17 -73.71 6.76
N VAL A 198 -8.87 -73.42 6.90
CA VAL A 198 -8.30 -72.08 6.67
C VAL A 198 -7.42 -72.13 5.42
N LEU A 199 -7.70 -71.24 4.47
CA LEU A 199 -6.92 -71.08 3.24
C LEU A 199 -6.15 -69.76 3.29
N VAL A 200 -4.86 -69.77 2.99
CA VAL A 200 -4.04 -68.57 2.76
C VAL A 200 -3.60 -68.61 1.30
N ASP A 201 -3.98 -67.59 0.51
CA ASP A 201 -3.79 -67.54 -0.95
C ASP A 201 -4.23 -68.82 -1.68
N GLY A 202 -5.35 -69.41 -1.23
CA GLY A 202 -5.92 -70.63 -1.82
C GLY A 202 -5.23 -71.93 -1.41
N ILE A 203 -4.23 -71.88 -0.53
CA ILE A 203 -3.53 -73.05 0.00
C ILE A 203 -4.07 -73.37 1.40
N ALA A 204 -4.47 -74.63 1.61
CA ALA A 204 -4.90 -75.11 2.92
C ALA A 204 -3.74 -75.04 3.91
N VAL A 205 -3.97 -74.33 5.02
CA VAL A 205 -3.05 -74.30 6.14
C VAL A 205 -3.15 -75.65 6.84
N ASP A 206 -2.08 -76.44 6.79
CA ASP A 206 -1.95 -77.66 7.59
C ASP A 206 -1.44 -77.28 8.99
N PRO A 207 -2.28 -77.39 10.04
CA PRO A 207 -1.87 -77.05 11.40
C PRO A 207 -0.84 -78.03 11.99
N ALA A 208 -0.54 -79.16 11.32
CA ALA A 208 0.44 -80.16 11.76
C ALA A 208 1.82 -80.03 11.09
N ALA A 209 2.02 -79.10 10.15
CA ALA A 209 3.29 -78.93 9.44
C ALA A 209 4.24 -77.93 10.13
N ILE A 210 5.53 -78.29 10.28
CA ILE A 210 6.59 -77.43 10.83
C ILE A 210 6.84 -76.25 9.87
N PRO A 211 6.91 -74.98 10.34
CA PRO A 211 7.20 -73.84 9.48
C PRO A 211 8.55 -73.99 8.75
N PRO A 212 8.65 -73.67 7.45
CA PRO A 212 9.91 -73.74 6.70
C PRO A 212 10.99 -72.83 7.31
N ALA A 213 12.23 -73.32 7.32
CA ALA A 213 13.41 -72.68 7.93
C ALA A 213 13.68 -71.23 7.50
N VAL A 214 13.11 -70.77 6.38
CA VAL A 214 13.19 -69.38 5.89
C VAL A 214 12.54 -68.36 6.84
N LEU A 215 11.52 -68.74 7.62
CA LEU A 215 10.89 -67.83 8.58
C LEU A 215 11.72 -67.61 9.85
N ALA A 216 12.63 -68.54 10.20
CA ALA A 216 13.48 -68.43 11.38
C ALA A 216 14.61 -67.38 11.22
N THR A 217 15.07 -67.15 9.99
CA THR A 217 16.21 -66.26 9.71
C THR A 217 15.86 -64.78 9.89
N ASN A 218 14.62 -64.38 9.59
CA ASN A 218 14.17 -62.99 9.79
C ASN A 218 13.94 -62.65 11.27
N LEU A 219 13.59 -63.63 12.10
CA LEU A 219 13.46 -63.44 13.55
C LEU A 219 14.81 -63.37 14.26
N LEU A 220 15.84 -64.09 13.78
CA LEU A 220 17.19 -64.02 14.33
C LEU A 220 17.90 -62.68 14.04
N GLY A 221 17.68 -62.08 12.86
CA GLY A 221 18.29 -60.79 12.49
C GLY A 221 17.79 -59.61 13.33
N LEU A 222 16.52 -59.63 13.75
CA LEU A 222 15.93 -58.65 14.67
C LEU A 222 16.43 -58.84 16.11
N ALA A 223 16.63 -60.09 16.54
CA ALA A 223 17.15 -60.40 17.87
C ALA A 223 18.63 -60.03 18.05
N GLN A 224 19.44 -60.07 16.98
CA GLN A 224 20.88 -59.79 17.04
C GLN A 224 21.26 -58.31 16.87
N SER A 225 20.35 -57.45 16.40
CA SER A 225 20.55 -55.99 16.29
C SER A 225 20.02 -55.21 17.49
N SER A 226 19.35 -55.89 18.43
CA SER A 226 18.71 -55.29 19.60
C SER A 226 19.49 -55.63 20.87
N LYS A 227 20.06 -54.64 21.56
CA LYS A 227 20.67 -54.83 22.88
C LYS A 227 19.64 -54.50 23.95
N PHE A 228 19.05 -55.51 24.58
CA PHE A 228 18.17 -55.32 25.74
C PHE A 228 19.00 -54.81 26.92
N LEU A 229 18.47 -53.80 27.63
CA LEU A 229 19.08 -53.32 28.87
C LEU A 229 18.97 -54.41 29.94
N ASP A 230 20.01 -54.52 30.77
CA ASP A 230 20.02 -55.46 31.89
C ASP A 230 18.88 -55.11 32.87
N PRO A 231 17.97 -56.06 33.18
CA PRO A 231 16.90 -55.84 34.15
C PRO A 231 17.41 -55.37 35.53
N GLU A 232 18.64 -55.72 35.92
CA GLU A 232 19.25 -55.25 37.17
C GLU A 232 19.53 -53.74 37.17
N ALA A 233 19.67 -53.11 36.00
CA ALA A 233 19.92 -51.68 35.90
C ALA A 233 18.72 -50.82 36.33
N PHE A 234 17.53 -51.42 36.44
CA PHE A 234 16.29 -50.76 36.89
C PHE A 234 15.94 -51.06 38.36
N GLN A 235 16.74 -51.87 39.06
CA GLN A 235 16.54 -52.18 40.49
C GLN A 235 17.05 -51.04 41.38
N PRO A 236 16.66 -50.99 42.68
CA PRO A 236 17.15 -49.98 43.61
C PRO A 236 18.68 -49.91 43.67
N GLY A 237 19.27 -48.74 43.36
CA GLY A 237 20.70 -48.52 43.23
C GLY A 237 21.29 -48.75 41.82
N GLY A 238 20.48 -49.16 40.85
CA GLY A 238 20.85 -49.33 39.44
C GLY A 238 20.91 -48.02 38.65
N ALA A 239 21.65 -48.01 37.55
CA ALA A 239 21.90 -46.79 36.74
C ALA A 239 20.62 -46.16 36.14
N TYR A 240 19.54 -46.93 36.02
CA TYR A 240 18.25 -46.52 35.46
C TYR A 240 17.08 -46.77 36.42
N GLU A 241 17.31 -46.84 37.73
CA GLU A 241 16.27 -47.04 38.75
C GLU A 241 15.05 -46.11 38.55
N GLY A 242 15.30 -44.82 38.25
CA GLY A 242 14.25 -43.82 38.00
C GLY A 242 13.38 -44.08 36.76
N TRP A 243 13.73 -45.07 35.93
CA TRP A 243 13.10 -45.38 34.64
C TRP A 243 12.38 -46.74 34.62
N ALA A 244 12.24 -47.42 35.76
CA ALA A 244 11.64 -48.76 35.86
C ALA A 244 10.15 -48.87 35.41
N GLY A 245 9.49 -47.75 35.09
CA GLY A 245 8.11 -47.70 34.59
C GLY A 245 7.97 -47.17 33.15
N TYR A 246 9.05 -47.14 32.38
CA TYR A 246 9.07 -46.65 31.00
C TYR A 246 9.40 -47.80 30.05
N ASP A 247 8.72 -47.84 28.91
CA ASP A 247 8.86 -48.83 27.84
C ASP A 247 9.73 -48.29 26.69
N ASN A 248 10.28 -49.16 25.83
CA ASN A 248 10.99 -48.78 24.59
C ASN A 248 12.03 -47.63 24.74
N ILE A 249 12.85 -47.69 25.78
CA ILE A 249 13.90 -46.68 26.05
C ILE A 249 15.00 -46.80 24.99
N TRP A 250 15.19 -45.73 24.20
CA TRP A 250 16.22 -45.66 23.18
C TRP A 250 17.45 -44.90 23.72
N LEU A 251 18.61 -45.54 23.67
CA LEU A 251 19.89 -44.95 24.10
C LEU A 251 20.80 -44.63 22.90
N ASP A 252 21.66 -43.62 23.05
CA ASP A 252 22.81 -43.43 22.17
C ASP A 252 23.98 -44.36 22.53
N LYS A 253 25.06 -44.29 21.75
CA LYS A 253 26.30 -45.07 21.97
C LYS A 253 27.01 -44.79 23.29
N SER A 254 26.69 -43.68 23.96
CA SER A 254 27.25 -43.24 25.23
C SER A 254 26.35 -43.59 26.42
N GLY A 255 25.16 -44.16 26.17
CA GLY A 255 24.18 -44.52 27.20
C GLY A 255 23.19 -43.40 27.54
N ASN A 256 23.13 -42.30 26.79
CA ASN A 256 22.15 -41.24 27.03
C ASN A 256 20.79 -41.58 26.41
N ILE A 257 19.71 -41.33 27.15
CA ILE A 257 18.34 -41.56 26.68
C ILE A 257 17.94 -40.53 25.61
N GLN A 258 17.55 -41.01 24.44
CA GLN A 258 17.11 -40.23 23.28
C GLN A 258 15.58 -40.18 23.17
N GLY A 259 14.89 -41.19 23.70
CA GLY A 259 13.44 -41.27 23.72
C GLY A 259 12.95 -42.51 24.47
N TYR A 260 11.67 -42.55 24.77
CA TYR A 260 11.03 -43.64 25.50
C TYR A 260 9.53 -43.67 25.20
N THR A 261 8.86 -44.78 25.49
CA THR A 261 7.40 -44.89 25.55
C THR A 261 6.96 -44.97 27.00
N ARG A 262 5.83 -44.37 27.36
CA ARG A 262 5.20 -44.60 28.65
C ARG A 262 3.69 -44.53 28.47
N GLU A 263 2.98 -45.52 29.01
CA GLU A 263 1.51 -45.58 28.96
C GLU A 263 0.99 -45.44 27.50
N GLY A 264 1.69 -46.06 26.55
CA GLY A 264 1.35 -46.01 25.12
C GLY A 264 1.73 -44.70 24.40
N THR A 265 2.34 -43.74 25.07
CA THR A 265 2.78 -42.45 24.49
C THR A 265 4.28 -42.45 24.25
N SER A 266 4.71 -42.11 23.04
CA SER A 266 6.13 -41.95 22.71
C SER A 266 6.62 -40.54 23.02
N TYR A 267 7.73 -40.45 23.74
CA TYR A 267 8.44 -39.23 24.13
C TYR A 267 9.80 -39.21 23.42
N LEU A 268 10.02 -38.18 22.61
CA LEU A 268 11.30 -37.92 21.95
C LEU A 268 12.00 -36.80 22.72
N LEU A 269 13.23 -37.05 23.18
CA LEU A 269 14.03 -36.07 23.94
C LEU A 269 15.00 -35.29 23.04
N LEU A 270 15.11 -35.68 21.78
CA LEU A 270 15.84 -34.96 20.75
C LEU A 270 14.91 -34.17 19.82
N PRO A 271 15.41 -33.09 19.20
CA PRO A 271 14.72 -32.41 18.11
C PRO A 271 14.36 -33.38 16.98
N LEU A 272 13.10 -33.34 16.55
CA LEU A 272 12.61 -34.10 15.40
C LEU A 272 12.76 -33.25 14.13
N SER A 273 13.55 -33.73 13.16
CA SER A 273 13.60 -33.17 11.81
C SER A 273 13.04 -34.20 10.84
N VAL A 274 11.87 -33.93 10.27
CA VAL A 274 11.18 -34.79 9.31
C VAL A 274 10.67 -33.94 8.15
N PRO A 275 10.72 -34.44 6.89
CA PRO A 275 10.22 -33.70 5.74
C PRO A 275 8.69 -33.57 5.75
N GLU A 276 7.98 -34.50 6.40
CA GLU A 276 6.53 -34.47 6.56
C GLU A 276 6.13 -35.14 7.88
N LEU A 277 5.12 -34.59 8.56
CA LEU A 277 4.54 -35.17 9.77
C LEU A 277 3.02 -35.26 9.60
N SER A 278 2.48 -36.48 9.58
CA SER A 278 1.04 -36.73 9.57
C SER A 278 0.55 -37.18 10.93
N ALA A 279 -0.41 -36.47 11.52
CA ALA A 279 -0.96 -36.77 12.83
C ALA A 279 -2.47 -36.48 12.87
N LYS A 280 -3.24 -37.33 13.56
CA LYS A 280 -4.69 -37.10 13.76
C LYS A 280 -4.97 -35.86 14.60
N LYS A 281 -4.12 -35.57 15.60
CA LYS A 281 -4.21 -34.41 16.48
C LYS A 281 -2.80 -33.99 16.90
N ILE A 282 -2.52 -32.70 16.77
CA ILE A 282 -1.30 -32.06 17.29
C ILE A 282 -1.75 -31.14 18.41
N ARG A 283 -1.08 -31.17 19.56
CA ARG A 283 -1.35 -30.25 20.66
C ARG A 283 -0.09 -29.45 21.01
N LEU A 284 -0.26 -28.16 21.24
CA LEU A 284 0.78 -27.29 21.78
C LEU A 284 0.37 -26.92 23.21
N ASP A 285 1.25 -27.22 24.19
CA ASP A 285 1.00 -26.99 25.62
C ASP A 285 -0.35 -27.53 26.12
N GLY A 286 -0.75 -28.70 25.61
CA GLY A 286 -1.98 -29.40 26.01
C GLY A 286 -3.24 -29.01 25.23
N GLU A 287 -3.16 -28.02 24.34
CA GLU A 287 -4.27 -27.50 23.55
C GLU A 287 -4.19 -27.88 22.07
N ASP A 288 -5.33 -28.11 21.40
CA ASP A 288 -5.34 -28.45 19.97
C ASP A 288 -4.68 -27.35 19.13
N LEU A 289 -3.74 -27.72 18.27
CA LEU A 289 -3.04 -26.78 17.41
C LEU A 289 -4.01 -25.98 16.53
N ARG A 290 -5.15 -26.57 16.14
CA ARG A 290 -6.20 -25.87 15.39
C ARG A 290 -6.80 -24.73 16.21
N ASP A 291 -7.06 -24.97 17.49
CA ASP A 291 -7.64 -23.96 18.39
C ASP A 291 -6.62 -22.86 18.73
N VAL A 292 -5.33 -23.23 18.82
CA VAL A 292 -4.22 -22.27 18.95
C VAL A 292 -4.11 -21.37 17.71
N ILE A 293 -4.28 -21.93 16.51
CA ILE A 293 -4.28 -21.16 15.25
C ILE A 293 -5.56 -20.33 15.12
N ALA A 294 -6.72 -20.89 15.46
CA ALA A 294 -8.03 -20.25 15.30
C ALA A 294 -8.28 -19.08 16.26
N ARG A 295 -7.69 -19.11 17.47
CA ARG A 295 -7.74 -17.97 18.40
C ARG A 295 -6.84 -16.80 17.99
N ARG A 296 -5.98 -16.97 16.99
CA ARG A 296 -5.30 -15.82 16.39
C ARG A 296 -6.30 -15.06 15.53
N THR A 297 -6.61 -13.85 15.97
CA THR A 297 -7.33 -12.84 15.16
C THR A 297 -6.56 -12.48 13.89
N GLU A 298 -5.24 -12.71 13.88
CA GLU A 298 -4.37 -12.46 12.75
C GLU A 298 -4.62 -13.47 11.63
N THR A 299 -5.23 -13.01 10.54
CA THR A 299 -5.50 -13.82 9.34
C THR A 299 -4.25 -14.17 8.55
N ARG A 300 -3.16 -13.44 8.81
CA ARG A 300 -1.90 -13.47 8.09
C ARG A 300 -0.79 -13.92 9.04
N LEU A 301 -0.29 -15.13 8.85
CA LEU A 301 0.77 -15.71 9.66
C LEU A 301 2.08 -15.67 8.87
N PRO A 302 2.97 -14.70 9.11
CA PRO A 302 4.21 -14.65 8.39
C PRO A 302 5.24 -15.59 9.00
N PHE A 303 6.10 -16.15 8.16
CA PHE A 303 7.23 -16.98 8.56
C PHE A 303 8.36 -16.86 7.55
N THR A 304 9.52 -17.42 7.87
CA THR A 304 10.69 -17.42 6.98
C THR A 304 10.88 -18.79 6.34
N GLU A 305 11.17 -18.81 5.05
CA GLU A 305 11.52 -20.04 4.31
C GLU A 305 12.77 -19.80 3.44
N MET A 306 13.57 -20.84 3.21
CA MET A 306 14.72 -20.75 2.32
C MET A 306 14.27 -20.92 0.87
N VAL A 307 14.37 -19.86 0.07
CA VAL A 307 14.10 -19.87 -1.38
C VAL A 307 15.38 -19.49 -2.10
N ASP A 308 15.84 -20.34 -3.02
CA ASP A 308 17.07 -20.16 -3.80
C ASP A 308 18.29 -19.77 -2.96
N GLY A 309 18.41 -20.35 -1.76
CA GLY A 309 19.54 -20.13 -0.85
C GLY A 309 19.48 -18.84 -0.03
N LYS A 310 18.38 -18.09 -0.07
CA LYS A 310 18.13 -16.94 0.81
C LYS A 310 16.88 -17.12 1.66
N SER A 311 16.91 -16.59 2.88
CA SER A 311 15.71 -16.55 3.74
C SER A 311 14.71 -15.54 3.17
N GLN A 312 13.47 -15.95 2.93
CA GLN A 312 12.39 -15.12 2.38
C GLN A 312 11.18 -15.10 3.32
N ILE A 313 10.40 -14.02 3.29
CA ILE A 313 9.15 -13.93 4.05
C ILE A 313 8.02 -14.57 3.26
N MET A 314 7.41 -15.56 3.89
CA MET A 314 6.21 -16.25 3.44
C MET A 314 5.02 -15.80 4.28
N LEU A 315 3.84 -15.82 3.69
CA LEU A 315 2.59 -15.46 4.36
C LEU A 315 1.56 -16.57 4.17
N LEU A 316 1.15 -17.19 5.27
CA LEU A 316 0.03 -18.13 5.28
C LEU A 316 -1.25 -17.39 5.66
N ASN A 317 -2.25 -17.46 4.79
CA ASN A 317 -3.62 -17.08 5.14
C ASN A 317 -4.28 -18.24 5.90
N ASN A 318 -4.56 -18.04 7.19
CA ASN A 318 -5.11 -19.12 8.04
C ASN A 318 -6.60 -19.41 7.78
N GLN A 319 -7.30 -18.58 7.01
CA GLN A 319 -8.70 -18.79 6.63
C GLN A 319 -8.82 -19.55 5.30
N THR A 320 -7.99 -19.20 4.32
CA THR A 320 -8.03 -19.81 2.97
C THR A 320 -7.01 -20.93 2.79
N GLY A 321 -6.02 -21.03 3.68
CA GLY A 321 -4.87 -21.92 3.51
C GLY A 321 -3.89 -21.47 2.42
N GLN A 322 -4.12 -20.30 1.81
CA GLN A 322 -3.26 -19.80 0.74
C GLN A 322 -1.89 -19.40 1.28
N LEU A 323 -0.84 -19.92 0.65
CA LEU A 323 0.54 -19.54 0.89
C LEU A 323 1.02 -18.58 -0.21
N SER A 324 1.64 -17.48 0.17
CA SER A 324 2.30 -16.56 -0.78
C SER A 324 3.68 -16.14 -0.29
N GLN A 325 4.61 -15.97 -1.23
CA GLN A 325 5.89 -15.33 -0.95
C GLN A 325 5.71 -13.80 -1.02
N VAL A 326 6.16 -13.10 0.01
CA VAL A 326 6.04 -11.63 0.11
C VAL A 326 7.26 -10.93 -0.48
N THR A 327 8.46 -11.49 -0.27
CA THR A 327 9.73 -10.86 -0.64
C THR A 327 10.28 -11.36 -1.97
N ASP A 328 11.16 -10.58 -2.58
CA ASP A 328 11.56 -10.69 -3.99
C ASP A 328 12.78 -11.59 -4.26
N GLY A 329 13.33 -12.27 -3.24
CA GLY A 329 14.53 -13.12 -3.39
C GLY A 329 15.84 -12.34 -3.50
N THR A 330 15.83 -11.01 -3.38
CA THR A 330 17.04 -10.19 -3.59
C THR A 330 17.94 -10.13 -2.36
N ALA A 331 17.40 -10.39 -1.17
CA ALA A 331 18.09 -10.24 0.13
C ALA A 331 17.70 -11.34 1.13
N ASN A 332 18.41 -11.44 2.25
CA ASN A 332 18.02 -12.30 3.37
C ASN A 332 17.03 -11.57 4.27
N GLU A 333 15.88 -12.18 4.45
CA GLU A 333 14.72 -11.63 5.15
C GLU A 333 14.41 -12.49 6.36
N THR A 334 14.37 -11.89 7.55
CA THR A 334 14.31 -12.60 8.84
C THR A 334 13.41 -11.89 9.84
N ASP A 335 13.01 -12.60 10.89
CA ASP A 335 12.20 -12.07 12.00
C ASP A 335 10.93 -11.32 11.57
N PRO A 336 10.04 -11.94 10.75
CA PRO A 336 8.81 -11.28 10.36
C PRO A 336 7.86 -11.12 11.56
N VAL A 337 7.27 -9.95 11.66
CA VAL A 337 6.34 -9.55 12.72
C VAL A 337 5.17 -8.82 12.09
N VAL A 338 3.95 -9.20 12.49
CA VAL A 338 2.75 -8.39 12.27
C VAL A 338 2.51 -7.59 13.53
N ASP A 339 2.49 -6.27 13.44
CA ASP A 339 2.17 -5.42 14.59
C ASP A 339 0.66 -5.39 14.87
N GLY A 340 0.25 -4.75 15.97
CA GLY A 340 -1.17 -4.65 16.35
C GLY A 340 -2.04 -3.83 15.37
N GLY A 341 -1.43 -3.17 14.38
CA GLY A 341 -2.11 -2.49 13.27
C GLY A 341 -2.18 -3.34 12.01
N GLY A 342 -1.67 -4.57 12.01
CA GLY A 342 -1.66 -5.46 10.86
C GLY A 342 -0.54 -5.16 9.85
N VAL A 343 0.46 -4.35 10.20
CA VAL A 343 1.60 -4.06 9.32
C VAL A 343 2.61 -5.20 9.44
N LEU A 344 2.86 -5.88 8.32
CA LEU A 344 3.90 -6.91 8.22
C LEU A 344 5.26 -6.23 8.03
N SER A 345 6.17 -6.47 8.98
CA SER A 345 7.54 -5.98 8.96
C SER A 345 8.56 -7.09 9.23
N TRP A 346 9.81 -6.91 8.83
CA TRP A 346 10.88 -7.88 8.99
C TRP A 346 12.27 -7.20 8.98
N THR A 347 13.31 -7.97 9.26
CA THR A 347 14.72 -7.56 9.12
C THR A 347 15.25 -8.00 7.75
N SER A 348 15.92 -7.09 7.05
CA SER A 348 16.53 -7.30 5.73
C SER A 348 17.98 -6.85 5.70
N ASP A 349 18.83 -7.56 4.97
CA ASP A 349 20.21 -7.14 4.66
C ASP A 349 20.33 -6.35 3.34
N ARG A 350 19.21 -6.00 2.69
CA ARG A 350 19.19 -5.38 1.35
C ARG A 350 19.85 -4.00 1.27
N ASP A 351 19.81 -3.22 2.34
CA ASP A 351 20.35 -1.84 2.35
C ASP A 351 20.85 -1.43 3.73
N SER A 352 22.15 -1.24 3.85
CA SER A 352 22.80 -0.81 5.09
C SER A 352 22.43 0.62 5.54
N SER A 353 21.86 1.44 4.65
CA SER A 353 21.43 2.81 4.98
C SER A 353 20.11 2.83 5.77
N VAL A 354 19.38 1.72 5.82
CA VAL A 354 18.10 1.61 6.55
C VAL A 354 18.35 1.36 8.03
N PRO A 355 17.86 2.23 8.92
CA PRO A 355 18.00 2.04 10.37
C PRO A 355 17.50 0.66 10.83
N GLY A 356 18.41 -0.12 11.41
CA GLY A 356 18.11 -1.47 11.93
C GLY A 356 17.76 -2.50 10.86
N GLY A 357 17.93 -2.20 9.57
CA GLY A 357 17.56 -3.08 8.47
C GLY A 357 16.07 -3.45 8.46
N LYS A 358 15.19 -2.63 9.05
CA LYS A 358 13.77 -2.95 9.18
C LYS A 358 12.99 -2.51 7.95
N TYR A 359 12.20 -3.42 7.39
CA TYR A 359 11.32 -3.21 6.23
C TYR A 359 9.90 -3.61 6.53
N TYR A 360 8.96 -3.11 5.73
CA TYR A 360 7.57 -3.51 5.77
C TYR A 360 6.97 -3.55 4.37
N LEU A 361 5.88 -4.31 4.24
CA LEU A 361 5.07 -4.34 3.03
C LEU A 361 3.96 -3.29 3.15
N ALA A 362 3.98 -2.27 2.30
CA ALA A 362 2.87 -1.33 2.22
C ALA A 362 1.65 -1.94 1.52
N GLU A 363 0.47 -1.36 1.73
CA GLU A 363 -0.77 -1.78 1.05
C GLU A 363 -0.67 -1.73 -0.48
N SER A 364 0.20 -0.87 -1.01
CA SER A 364 0.51 -0.80 -2.44
C SER A 364 1.25 -2.04 -2.99
N GLY A 365 1.70 -2.93 -2.12
CA GLY A 365 2.57 -4.06 -2.46
C GLY A 365 4.06 -3.68 -2.59
N LYS A 366 4.43 -2.41 -2.42
CA LYS A 366 5.83 -1.97 -2.43
C LYS A 366 6.48 -2.24 -1.06
N ILE A 367 7.70 -2.78 -1.10
CA ILE A 367 8.54 -2.95 0.08
C ILE A 367 9.21 -1.62 0.40
N HIS A 368 9.03 -1.13 1.63
CA HIS A 368 9.62 0.12 2.11
C HIS A 368 10.38 -0.11 3.41
N PRO A 369 11.41 0.68 3.72
CA PRO A 369 12.03 0.64 5.03
C PRO A 369 11.04 1.13 6.08
N VAL A 370 11.10 0.65 7.33
CA VAL A 370 10.19 1.12 8.39
C VAL A 370 10.48 2.58 8.74
N ILE A 371 11.75 2.95 8.85
CA ILE A 371 12.22 4.34 9.05
C ILE A 371 12.94 4.79 7.78
N SER A 372 12.81 6.06 7.37
CA SER A 372 13.55 6.61 6.23
C SER A 372 15.05 6.28 6.31
N ARG A 373 15.67 6.10 5.15
CA ARG A 373 17.12 5.87 5.00
C ARG A 373 17.91 7.00 5.63
N ARG A 374 19.11 6.67 6.10
CA ARG A 374 20.11 7.64 6.58
C ARG A 374 20.79 8.35 5.40
N VAL A 375 19.97 9.02 4.59
CA VAL A 375 20.34 9.77 3.39
C VAL A 375 19.57 11.09 3.42
N LEU A 376 20.23 12.20 3.07
CA LEU A 376 19.60 13.52 2.96
C LEU A 376 19.18 13.79 1.52
N ALA A 377 17.92 14.16 1.31
CA ALA A 377 17.39 14.60 0.03
C ALA A 377 16.95 16.06 0.12
N GLY A 378 17.73 16.96 -0.49
CA GLY A 378 17.44 18.38 -0.55
C GLY A 378 16.57 18.72 -1.76
N TRP A 379 15.32 19.09 -1.52
CA TRP A 379 14.41 19.58 -2.57
C TRP A 379 14.07 21.05 -2.31
N GLY A 380 13.91 21.83 -3.37
CA GLY A 380 13.50 23.22 -3.20
C GLY A 380 13.87 24.17 -4.32
N ASP A 381 13.69 25.45 -4.01
CA ASP A 381 14.05 26.56 -4.87
C ASP A 381 15.54 26.98 -4.72
N SER A 382 15.85 28.25 -4.93
CA SER A 382 17.22 28.79 -4.88
C SER A 382 17.88 28.67 -3.51
N PHE A 383 17.11 28.57 -2.42
CA PHE A 383 17.68 28.30 -1.09
C PHE A 383 18.33 26.92 -1.02
N MET A 384 17.81 25.94 -1.78
CA MET A 384 18.33 24.58 -1.82
C MET A 384 19.43 24.40 -2.87
N GLU A 385 19.31 25.01 -4.06
CA GLU A 385 20.34 24.86 -5.12
C GLU A 385 21.72 25.37 -4.68
N ASN A 386 21.74 26.42 -3.84
CA ASN A 386 22.97 26.98 -3.31
C ASN A 386 23.81 25.93 -2.53
N PRO A 387 25.12 25.78 -2.85
CA PRO A 387 25.86 24.58 -2.48
C PRO A 387 26.18 24.47 -0.98
N VAL A 388 26.42 25.59 -0.29
CA VAL A 388 26.97 25.57 1.08
C VAL A 388 26.02 24.92 2.08
N PHE A 389 24.70 25.07 1.90
CA PHE A 389 23.71 24.55 2.83
C PHE A 389 23.77 23.02 2.93
N MET A 390 23.66 22.33 1.79
CA MET A 390 23.73 20.86 1.76
C MET A 390 25.16 20.32 2.00
N ASN A 391 26.21 21.04 1.56
CA ASN A 391 27.60 20.68 1.89
C ASN A 391 27.84 20.64 3.39
N THR A 392 27.37 21.68 4.09
CA THR A 392 27.53 21.81 5.54
C THR A 392 26.68 20.77 6.27
N LEU A 393 25.44 20.52 5.83
CA LEU A 393 24.61 19.45 6.40
C LEU A 393 25.24 18.07 6.24
N HIS A 394 25.80 17.77 5.07
CA HIS A 394 26.58 16.55 4.85
C HIS A 394 27.75 16.45 5.83
N ALA A 395 28.57 17.51 5.93
CA ALA A 395 29.72 17.53 6.83
C ALA A 395 29.34 17.36 8.31
N LEU A 396 28.23 17.97 8.76
CA LEU A 396 27.76 17.90 10.14
C LEU A 396 27.14 16.56 10.52
N THR A 397 26.54 15.84 9.57
CA THR A 397 25.80 14.59 9.82
C THR A 397 26.56 13.34 9.40
N GLY A 398 27.52 13.47 8.48
CA GLY A 398 28.23 12.36 7.84
C GLY A 398 27.35 11.51 6.91
N LEU A 399 26.11 11.93 6.63
CA LEU A 399 25.18 11.17 5.79
C LEU A 399 25.35 11.51 4.31
N PRO A 400 25.20 10.55 3.39
CA PRO A 400 25.09 10.84 1.97
C PRO A 400 23.97 11.86 1.71
N ALA A 401 24.25 12.83 0.87
CA ALA A 401 23.37 13.95 0.57
C ALA A 401 23.21 14.13 -0.94
N TYR A 402 21.96 14.26 -1.37
CA TYR A 402 21.53 14.48 -2.75
C TYR A 402 20.83 15.83 -2.83
N ASN A 403 21.27 16.71 -3.73
CA ASN A 403 20.68 18.04 -3.91
C ASN A 403 19.94 18.14 -5.24
N PHE A 404 18.62 18.26 -5.16
CA PHE A 404 17.69 18.41 -6.28
C PHE A 404 17.18 19.85 -6.44
N GLY A 405 17.68 20.77 -5.61
CA GLY A 405 17.27 22.17 -5.58
C GLY A 405 17.48 22.88 -6.92
N LYS A 406 16.58 23.77 -7.30
CA LYS A 406 16.72 24.55 -8.53
C LYS A 406 16.24 25.98 -8.35
N SER A 407 17.07 26.95 -8.69
CA SER A 407 16.76 28.36 -8.56
C SER A 407 15.55 28.78 -9.37
N GLY A 408 14.80 29.72 -8.79
CA GLY A 408 13.67 30.37 -9.42
C GLY A 408 12.38 29.53 -9.43
N LEU A 409 12.41 28.25 -9.04
CA LEU A 409 11.20 27.42 -9.06
C LEU A 409 10.12 27.91 -8.12
N ARG A 410 8.88 27.89 -8.61
CA ARG A 410 7.67 28.04 -7.78
C ARG A 410 7.41 26.74 -7.03
N SER A 411 6.57 26.79 -5.98
CA SER A 411 6.22 25.59 -5.23
C SER A 411 5.60 24.49 -6.08
N THR A 412 4.85 24.85 -7.12
CA THR A 412 4.25 23.90 -8.08
C THR A 412 5.30 23.09 -8.82
N ALA A 413 6.39 23.72 -9.27
CA ALA A 413 7.46 23.01 -9.96
C ALA A 413 8.30 22.15 -9.00
N VAL A 414 8.53 22.59 -7.76
CA VAL A 414 9.21 21.78 -6.75
C VAL A 414 8.42 20.50 -6.48
N ALA A 415 7.11 20.62 -6.23
CA ALA A 415 6.24 19.47 -5.99
C ALA A 415 6.10 18.57 -7.23
N ALA A 416 6.00 19.14 -8.44
CA ALA A 416 5.93 18.36 -9.68
C ALA A 416 7.22 17.57 -9.99
N ARG A 417 8.39 18.14 -9.68
CA ARG A 417 9.67 17.43 -9.87
C ARG A 417 9.88 16.37 -8.80
N GLN A 418 9.46 16.63 -7.57
CA GLN A 418 9.60 15.69 -6.46
C GLN A 418 8.56 14.56 -6.54
N GLY A 419 7.44 14.76 -7.22
CA GLY A 419 6.37 13.76 -7.35
C GLY A 419 5.14 14.03 -6.47
N GLY A 420 5.25 14.94 -5.50
CA GLY A 420 4.16 15.41 -4.64
C GLY A 420 2.91 15.86 -5.40
N ASP A 421 3.09 16.65 -6.46
CA ASP A 421 1.98 17.17 -7.27
C ASP A 421 2.36 17.13 -8.76
N PRO A 422 2.21 15.96 -9.43
CA PRO A 422 2.73 15.75 -10.77
C PRO A 422 2.11 16.70 -11.79
N PHE A 423 2.89 17.10 -12.78
CA PHE A 423 2.33 17.82 -13.93
C PHE A 423 1.56 16.87 -14.84
N TYR A 424 0.27 17.11 -15.05
CA TYR A 424 -0.55 16.31 -15.96
C TYR A 424 -0.54 16.90 -17.36
N CYS A 425 -0.11 16.12 -18.34
CA CYS A 425 0.01 16.57 -19.72
C CYS A 425 -0.27 15.46 -20.74
N MET A 426 -0.48 15.85 -22.00
CA MET A 426 -0.56 14.95 -23.13
C MET A 426 -0.04 15.63 -24.40
N PRO A 427 0.39 14.88 -25.42
CA PRO A 427 0.69 15.44 -26.74
C PRO A 427 -0.54 16.14 -27.34
N VAL A 428 -0.33 17.24 -28.07
CA VAL A 428 -1.41 18.01 -28.73
C VAL A 428 -2.32 17.12 -29.58
N ASP A 429 -1.73 16.18 -30.32
CA ASP A 429 -2.44 15.24 -31.20
C ASP A 429 -2.77 13.90 -30.52
N GLY A 430 -2.59 13.80 -29.20
CA GLY A 430 -2.86 12.59 -28.42
C GLY A 430 -1.90 11.43 -28.67
N VAL A 431 -0.75 11.66 -29.33
CA VAL A 431 0.24 10.63 -29.68
C VAL A 431 1.66 11.12 -29.40
N ILE A 432 2.44 10.33 -28.66
CA ILE A 432 3.90 10.47 -28.63
C ILE A 432 4.42 9.78 -29.90
N PRO A 433 5.14 10.49 -30.79
CA PRO A 433 5.61 9.96 -32.06
C PRO A 433 6.59 8.80 -31.86
N ASP A 434 6.85 8.04 -32.93
CA ASP A 434 7.81 6.94 -32.92
C ASP A 434 9.24 7.40 -32.57
N SER A 435 9.56 8.66 -32.89
CA SER A 435 10.81 9.35 -32.60
C SER A 435 10.61 10.88 -32.50
N GLY A 436 11.54 11.57 -31.86
CA GLY A 436 11.57 13.04 -31.84
C GLY A 436 10.68 13.72 -30.80
N THR A 437 10.30 14.96 -31.10
CA THR A 437 9.63 15.90 -30.17
C THR A 437 8.16 16.08 -30.53
N VAL A 438 7.31 16.22 -29.51
CA VAL A 438 5.91 16.59 -29.67
C VAL A 438 5.52 17.68 -28.66
N ASN A 439 4.68 18.62 -29.10
CA ASN A 439 4.16 19.66 -28.23
C ASN A 439 3.15 19.09 -27.25
N LEU A 440 3.09 19.67 -26.05
CA LEU A 440 2.23 19.22 -24.97
C LEU A 440 1.07 20.20 -24.70
N ILE A 441 -0.03 19.65 -24.21
CA ILE A 441 -1.12 20.37 -23.56
C ILE A 441 -1.33 19.85 -22.12
N PRO A 442 -1.68 20.73 -21.16
CA PRO A 442 -1.76 22.18 -21.32
C PRO A 442 -0.37 22.79 -21.62
N ASN A 443 -0.35 23.83 -22.45
CA ASN A 443 0.89 24.52 -22.82
C ASN A 443 1.31 25.47 -21.68
N VAL A 444 1.86 24.90 -20.62
CA VAL A 444 2.31 25.60 -19.41
C VAL A 444 3.66 25.04 -18.97
N PRO A 445 4.47 25.80 -18.20
CA PRO A 445 5.82 25.40 -17.85
C PRO A 445 5.91 24.12 -16.99
N GLY A 446 4.83 23.69 -16.32
CA GLY A 446 4.79 22.44 -15.56
C GLY A 446 5.95 22.33 -14.55
N PRO A 447 6.81 21.29 -14.63
CA PRO A 447 7.97 21.14 -13.75
C PRO A 447 9.04 22.25 -13.95
N HIS A 448 8.92 23.13 -14.94
CA HIS A 448 9.76 24.32 -15.13
C HIS A 448 9.10 25.62 -14.65
N ALA A 449 7.95 25.56 -13.96
CA ALA A 449 7.29 26.77 -13.46
C ALA A 449 8.20 27.55 -12.51
N SER A 450 8.58 28.76 -12.91
CA SER A 450 9.54 29.61 -12.22
C SER A 450 9.00 31.02 -11.99
N ALA A 451 9.66 31.85 -11.20
CA ALA A 451 9.21 33.22 -10.95
C ALA A 451 8.93 33.98 -12.27
N SER A 452 9.84 33.86 -13.25
CA SER A 452 9.72 34.48 -14.58
C SER A 452 8.99 33.62 -15.61
N ASN A 453 8.82 32.30 -15.36
CA ASN A 453 8.42 31.31 -16.37
C ASN A 453 9.28 31.35 -17.65
N GLY A 454 10.54 31.79 -17.54
CA GLY A 454 11.49 31.76 -18.64
C GLY A 454 11.91 30.34 -19.03
N ALA A 455 12.61 30.21 -20.16
CA ALA A 455 13.18 28.96 -20.61
C ALA A 455 14.06 28.29 -19.53
N MET A 456 14.03 26.97 -19.45
CA MET A 456 14.86 26.20 -18.53
C MET A 456 15.45 24.97 -19.22
N ALA A 457 16.60 24.51 -18.72
CA ALA A 457 17.25 23.30 -19.21
C ALA A 457 16.31 22.09 -19.15
N ALA A 458 16.32 21.27 -20.18
CA ALA A 458 15.49 20.08 -20.31
C ALA A 458 15.67 19.11 -19.12
N ILE A 459 14.58 18.45 -18.73
CA ILE A 459 14.58 17.53 -17.59
C ILE A 459 14.20 16.14 -18.05
N LYS A 460 14.97 15.15 -17.61
CA LYS A 460 14.68 13.74 -17.86
C LYS A 460 13.38 13.37 -17.15
N CYS A 461 12.46 12.76 -17.87
CA CYS A 461 11.16 12.35 -17.36
C CYS A 461 10.60 11.15 -18.12
N GLN A 462 9.46 10.66 -17.67
CA GLN A 462 8.66 9.63 -18.33
C GLN A 462 7.22 10.13 -18.49
N LEU A 463 6.64 9.91 -19.68
CA LEU A 463 5.23 10.17 -19.96
C LEU A 463 4.58 8.90 -20.49
N ALA A 464 3.55 8.40 -19.80
CA ALA A 464 2.81 7.18 -20.18
C ALA A 464 3.71 5.94 -20.44
N GLY A 465 4.78 5.79 -19.64
CA GLY A 465 5.76 4.71 -19.80
C GLY A 465 6.82 4.93 -20.88
N VAL A 466 6.85 6.10 -21.52
CA VAL A 466 7.86 6.46 -22.53
C VAL A 466 8.89 7.41 -21.91
N ASP A 467 10.15 7.01 -21.95
CA ASP A 467 11.26 7.81 -21.43
C ASP A 467 11.63 8.93 -22.41
N GLY A 468 11.85 10.11 -21.87
CA GLY A 468 12.16 11.30 -22.66
C GLY A 468 12.67 12.47 -21.83
N THR A 469 12.55 13.65 -22.40
CA THR A 469 12.79 14.92 -21.72
C THR A 469 11.61 15.84 -21.87
N PHE A 470 11.25 16.51 -20.77
CA PHE A 470 10.36 17.64 -20.78
C PHE A 470 11.16 18.90 -21.09
N ASN A 471 10.66 19.69 -22.04
CA ASN A 471 11.26 20.93 -22.47
C ASN A 471 10.27 22.08 -22.30
N TRP A 472 10.78 23.23 -21.85
CA TRP A 472 10.08 24.50 -21.82
C TRP A 472 11.01 25.58 -22.34
N ASP A 473 10.72 26.13 -23.51
CA ASP A 473 11.52 27.16 -24.17
C ASP A 473 11.15 28.60 -23.76
N GLY A 474 10.27 28.75 -22.77
CA GLY A 474 9.68 30.02 -22.35
C GLY A 474 8.30 30.29 -22.94
N VAL A 475 7.87 29.51 -23.94
CA VAL A 475 6.61 29.71 -24.67
C VAL A 475 5.86 28.39 -24.89
N GLN A 476 6.57 27.31 -25.23
CA GLN A 476 6.03 26.02 -25.62
C GLN A 476 6.56 24.89 -24.75
N ALA A 477 5.65 24.14 -24.15
CA ALA A 477 5.91 22.86 -23.51
C ALA A 477 5.99 21.76 -24.57
N SER A 478 7.03 20.94 -24.51
CA SER A 478 7.19 19.79 -25.41
C SER A 478 7.85 18.61 -24.70
N PHE A 479 7.61 17.42 -25.24
CA PHE A 479 8.24 16.18 -24.81
C PHE A 479 9.08 15.62 -25.96
N THR A 480 10.34 15.30 -25.68
CA THR A 480 11.23 14.64 -26.64
C THR A 480 11.49 13.21 -26.20
N ARG A 481 11.12 12.24 -27.02
CA ARG A 481 11.39 10.82 -26.76
C ARG A 481 12.89 10.54 -26.83
N ASN A 482 13.43 9.78 -25.86
CA ASN A 482 14.86 9.46 -25.80
C ASN A 482 15.28 8.41 -26.84
N THR A 483 14.51 7.33 -26.97
CA THR A 483 14.83 6.19 -27.83
C THR A 483 13.70 5.94 -28.82
N ALA A 484 14.01 5.80 -30.11
CA ALA A 484 13.00 5.48 -31.11
C ALA A 484 12.28 4.15 -30.82
N GLY A 485 10.99 4.08 -31.12
CA GLY A 485 10.14 2.92 -30.85
C GLY A 485 8.74 3.10 -31.44
N SER A 486 7.77 2.25 -31.13
CA SER A 486 6.40 2.42 -31.65
C SER A 486 5.76 3.71 -31.11
N ALA A 487 4.96 4.40 -31.95
CA ALA A 487 4.16 5.52 -31.51
C ALA A 487 3.23 5.11 -30.34
N LYS A 488 3.04 5.99 -29.36
CA LYS A 488 2.27 5.70 -28.14
C LYS A 488 1.09 6.67 -28.02
N THR A 489 -0.13 6.13 -28.04
CA THR A 489 -1.34 6.92 -27.79
C THR A 489 -1.40 7.37 -26.33
N VAL A 490 -1.56 8.67 -26.14
CA VAL A 490 -1.74 9.36 -24.86
C VAL A 490 -2.78 10.46 -25.10
N SER A 491 -4.05 10.08 -25.17
CA SER A 491 -5.17 10.97 -25.53
C SER A 491 -5.88 11.60 -24.33
N VAL A 492 -5.36 11.38 -23.12
CA VAL A 492 -5.86 11.94 -21.87
C VAL A 492 -4.68 12.50 -21.07
N LEU A 493 -4.93 13.56 -20.30
CA LEU A 493 -3.92 14.14 -19.42
C LEU A 493 -3.36 13.07 -18.49
N THR A 494 -2.06 12.81 -18.63
CA THR A 494 -1.34 11.75 -17.94
C THR A 494 -0.25 12.38 -17.07
N PRO A 495 -0.02 11.90 -15.84
CA PRO A 495 1.03 12.44 -14.99
C PRO A 495 2.40 12.25 -15.64
N LEU A 496 3.18 13.33 -15.64
CA LEU A 496 4.58 13.33 -16.03
C LEU A 496 5.43 12.95 -14.82
N PHE A 497 6.13 11.81 -14.91
CA PHE A 497 7.07 11.39 -13.87
C PHE A 497 8.45 12.01 -14.14
N VAL A 498 8.91 12.91 -13.27
CA VAL A 498 10.25 13.50 -13.39
C VAL A 498 11.26 12.57 -12.74
N TYR A 499 12.34 12.25 -13.44
CA TYR A 499 13.40 11.45 -12.83
C TYR A 499 14.18 12.31 -11.80
N PRO A 500 14.36 11.81 -10.57
CA PRO A 500 15.06 12.52 -9.50
C PRO A 500 16.57 12.47 -9.72
N TYR A 501 17.05 13.30 -10.64
CA TYR A 501 18.48 13.55 -10.84
C TYR A 501 18.91 14.77 -10.02
N THR A 502 20.01 14.65 -9.28
CA THR A 502 20.61 15.80 -8.59
C THR A 502 20.93 16.90 -9.59
N THR A 503 20.68 18.15 -9.20
CA THR A 503 20.90 19.34 -10.02
C THR A 503 22.15 20.10 -9.61
N SER A 504 22.66 19.84 -8.39
CA SER A 504 23.80 20.53 -7.79
C SER A 504 24.72 19.54 -7.10
N ASP A 505 26.01 19.88 -7.08
CA ASP A 505 27.01 19.10 -6.37
C ASP A 505 26.86 19.24 -4.85
N VAL A 506 27.05 18.14 -4.12
CA VAL A 506 27.32 18.15 -2.68
C VAL A 506 28.77 17.73 -2.44
N LEU A 507 29.60 18.67 -2.00
CA LEU A 507 31.03 18.45 -1.76
C LEU A 507 31.24 17.34 -0.73
N GLY A 508 32.05 16.34 -1.09
CA GLY A 508 32.31 15.16 -0.25
C GLY A 508 31.23 14.08 -0.33
N SER A 509 30.16 14.29 -1.10
CA SER A 509 29.03 13.37 -1.25
C SER A 509 28.63 13.19 -2.72
N MET A 510 27.40 13.52 -3.12
CA MET A 510 26.86 13.19 -4.44
C MET A 510 27.03 14.37 -5.39
N PRO A 511 27.63 14.18 -6.59
CA PRO A 511 27.69 15.22 -7.61
C PRO A 511 26.31 15.48 -8.24
N ALA A 512 26.21 16.55 -9.05
CA ALA A 512 25.08 16.79 -9.94
C ALA A 512 24.97 15.67 -11.00
N GLY A 513 23.75 15.38 -11.46
CA GLY A 513 23.48 14.38 -12.48
C GLY A 513 23.40 12.94 -11.96
N VAL A 514 23.27 12.73 -10.65
CA VAL A 514 23.09 11.40 -10.03
C VAL A 514 21.61 11.11 -9.86
N LEU A 515 21.15 9.98 -10.40
CA LEU A 515 19.78 9.47 -10.22
C LEU A 515 19.63 8.86 -8.82
N TYR A 516 18.55 9.21 -8.12
CA TYR A 516 18.20 8.57 -6.85
C TYR A 516 16.68 8.35 -6.73
N PRO A 517 16.17 7.21 -7.22
CA PRO A 517 14.74 6.94 -7.28
C PRO A 517 14.10 6.72 -5.90
N GLU A 518 14.88 6.34 -4.87
CA GLU A 518 14.41 6.16 -3.49
C GLU A 518 14.37 7.46 -2.66
N HIS A 519 14.38 8.63 -3.31
CA HIS A 519 14.34 9.91 -2.62
C HIS A 519 13.06 10.12 -1.77
N ASP A 520 11.97 9.41 -2.07
CA ASP A 520 10.73 9.35 -1.29
C ASP A 520 10.89 8.62 0.05
N GLU A 521 12.01 7.93 0.22
CA GLU A 521 12.33 7.11 1.39
C GLU A 521 13.55 7.65 2.15
N ALA A 522 14.04 8.85 1.81
CA ALA A 522 15.13 9.56 2.47
C ALA A 522 14.64 10.56 3.54
N ILE A 523 15.58 11.21 4.24
CA ILE A 523 15.31 12.39 5.07
C ILE A 523 15.16 13.60 4.14
N LEU A 524 13.94 14.12 4.02
CA LEU A 524 13.65 15.25 3.15
C LEU A 524 14.04 16.57 3.85
N ILE A 525 14.86 17.39 3.21
CA ILE A 525 15.06 18.80 3.58
C ILE A 525 14.39 19.66 2.50
N LEU A 526 13.41 20.49 2.89
CA LEU A 526 12.59 21.22 1.92
C LEU A 526 12.64 22.73 2.13
N THR A 527 12.99 23.48 1.08
CA THR A 527 12.82 24.94 0.99
C THR A 527 11.91 25.28 -0.19
N CYS A 528 10.66 25.68 0.06
CA CYS A 528 9.66 25.76 -1.00
C CYS A 528 8.68 26.93 -0.82
N GLY A 529 8.49 27.74 -1.88
CA GLY A 529 7.42 28.74 -1.96
C GLY A 529 7.86 30.17 -2.18
N ARG A 530 9.17 30.47 -2.19
CA ARG A 530 9.63 31.86 -2.23
C ARG A 530 9.31 32.58 -3.53
N ASN A 531 9.12 31.83 -4.62
CA ASN A 531 8.88 32.37 -5.97
C ASN A 531 7.40 32.54 -6.34
N ASN A 532 6.46 32.19 -5.45
CA ASN A 532 5.01 32.40 -5.64
C ASN A 532 4.30 32.80 -4.33
N THR A 533 4.91 33.69 -3.54
CA THR A 533 4.40 34.10 -2.21
C THR A 533 2.98 34.67 -2.20
N THR A 534 2.48 35.18 -3.33
CA THR A 534 1.09 35.63 -3.48
C THR A 534 0.07 34.50 -3.41
N SER A 535 0.49 33.26 -3.66
CA SER A 535 -0.35 32.07 -3.68
C SER A 535 -0.17 31.24 -2.40
N VAL A 536 -0.49 31.84 -1.24
CA VAL A 536 -0.24 31.24 0.09
C VAL A 536 -0.77 29.80 0.20
N SER A 537 -2.05 29.58 -0.14
CA SER A 537 -2.66 28.25 -0.06
C SER A 537 -2.05 27.23 -1.02
N GLU A 538 -1.64 27.67 -2.23
CA GLU A 538 -0.96 26.81 -3.20
C GLU A 538 0.41 26.37 -2.68
N VAL A 539 1.17 27.29 -2.06
CA VAL A 539 2.45 26.94 -1.43
C VAL A 539 2.25 25.90 -0.32
N VAL A 540 1.30 26.13 0.58
CA VAL A 540 1.02 25.21 1.69
C VAL A 540 0.56 23.84 1.17
N ASN A 541 -0.36 23.80 0.21
CA ASN A 541 -0.86 22.55 -0.37
C ASN A 541 0.24 21.77 -1.10
N ASN A 542 1.11 22.45 -1.86
CA ASN A 542 2.21 21.78 -2.56
C ASN A 542 3.22 21.16 -1.59
N VAL A 543 3.47 21.80 -0.44
CA VAL A 543 4.32 21.22 0.61
C VAL A 543 3.65 20.02 1.28
N ILE A 544 2.34 20.09 1.57
CA ILE A 544 1.57 18.95 2.10
C ILE A 544 1.64 17.77 1.13
N ASN A 545 1.41 18.02 -0.17
CA ASN A 545 1.47 17.01 -1.21
C ASN A 545 2.88 16.38 -1.33
N THR A 546 3.93 17.19 -1.23
CA THR A 546 5.33 16.72 -1.19
C THR A 546 5.58 15.77 -0.03
N VAL A 547 5.04 16.05 1.16
CA VAL A 547 5.17 15.19 2.36
C VAL A 547 4.29 13.93 2.26
N ASN A 548 3.11 14.04 1.66
CA ASN A 548 2.21 12.91 1.44
C ASN A 548 2.75 11.90 0.42
N TYR A 549 3.54 12.37 -0.55
CA TYR A 549 4.23 11.51 -1.51
C TYR A 549 5.33 10.65 -0.88
N LEU A 550 5.97 11.12 0.20
CA LEU A 550 6.93 10.30 0.94
C LEU A 550 6.24 9.04 1.48
N LYS A 551 7.04 7.97 1.64
CA LYS A 551 6.60 6.70 2.23
C LYS A 551 5.71 6.90 3.47
N PRO A 552 4.64 6.10 3.65
CA PRO A 552 3.62 6.42 4.64
C PRO A 552 4.09 6.27 6.09
N ILE A 553 4.92 5.27 6.39
CA ILE A 553 5.39 4.97 7.76
C ILE A 553 6.81 5.48 7.96
N GLY A 554 7.10 6.12 9.10
CA GLY A 554 8.46 6.52 9.48
C GLY A 554 9.16 7.46 8.50
N LYS A 555 8.41 8.35 7.85
CA LYS A 555 8.94 9.47 7.03
C LYS A 555 9.58 10.54 7.92
N LEU A 556 10.63 11.19 7.41
CA LEU A 556 11.41 12.19 8.17
C LEU A 556 11.61 13.51 7.38
N PRO A 557 10.54 14.29 7.11
CA PRO A 557 10.67 15.58 6.46
C PRO A 557 10.99 16.73 7.43
N CYS A 558 11.87 17.63 6.99
CA CYS A 558 12.22 18.89 7.64
C CYS A 558 11.79 20.06 6.74
N ILE A 559 10.74 20.78 7.15
CA ILE A 559 10.14 21.88 6.39
C ILE A 559 10.75 23.20 6.85
N CYS A 560 11.53 23.84 5.97
CA CYS A 560 12.18 25.11 6.29
C CYS A 560 11.23 26.30 6.03
N PRO A 561 11.13 27.27 6.97
CA PRO A 561 10.37 28.49 6.77
C PRO A 561 10.89 29.36 5.62
N GLN A 562 9.99 30.19 5.10
CA GLN A 562 10.28 31.22 4.12
C GLN A 562 10.85 32.48 4.78
N PHE A 563 11.76 33.15 4.07
CA PHE A 563 12.52 34.29 4.59
C PHE A 563 11.99 35.62 4.03
N THR A 564 11.95 36.65 4.88
CA THR A 564 11.67 38.03 4.49
C THR A 564 12.89 38.70 3.84
N ARG A 565 12.65 39.53 2.83
CA ARG A 565 13.62 40.46 2.24
C ARG A 565 13.68 41.76 3.04
N GLY A 566 14.66 42.60 2.75
CA GLY A 566 14.81 43.91 3.43
C GLY A 566 13.67 44.89 3.17
N ASP A 567 12.97 44.78 2.04
CA ASP A 567 11.79 45.58 1.67
C ASP A 567 10.46 44.98 2.19
N GLU A 568 10.51 43.77 2.74
CA GLU A 568 9.35 43.07 3.31
C GLU A 568 9.29 43.32 4.83
N THR A 569 9.26 44.60 5.22
CA THR A 569 9.23 45.04 6.62
C THR A 569 7.87 44.81 7.28
N ARG A 570 7.83 44.80 8.62
CA ARG A 570 6.59 44.62 9.40
C ARG A 570 5.49 45.57 8.90
N GLY A 571 4.35 44.99 8.54
CA GLY A 571 3.17 45.73 8.04
C GLY A 571 3.08 45.82 6.52
N SER A 572 4.15 45.48 5.79
CA SER A 572 4.09 45.34 4.34
C SER A 572 3.27 44.11 3.91
N ALA A 573 2.70 44.14 2.70
CA ALA A 573 1.99 43.00 2.15
C ALA A 573 2.92 41.79 1.93
N GLY A 574 4.19 42.01 1.59
CA GLY A 574 5.19 40.95 1.45
C GLY A 574 5.47 40.24 2.75
N TYR A 575 5.71 41.00 3.83
CA TYR A 575 5.85 40.48 5.19
C TYR A 575 4.65 39.59 5.57
N GLN A 576 3.42 40.10 5.40
CA GLN A 576 2.21 39.37 5.76
C GLN A 576 2.09 38.03 5.02
N ARG A 577 2.45 37.99 3.73
CA ARG A 577 2.44 36.75 2.93
C ARG A 577 3.46 35.72 3.40
N ILE A 578 4.69 36.14 3.69
CA ILE A 578 5.75 35.24 4.20
C ILE A 578 5.31 34.63 5.53
N HIS A 579 4.83 35.46 6.45
CA HIS A 579 4.36 34.98 7.75
C HIS A 579 3.10 34.12 7.65
N ALA A 580 2.19 34.40 6.70
CA ALA A 580 1.03 33.55 6.44
C ALA A 580 1.41 32.17 5.91
N ILE A 581 2.39 32.09 4.99
CA ILE A 581 2.93 30.81 4.51
C ILE A 581 3.55 30.04 5.69
N ASN A 582 4.44 30.68 6.46
CA ASN A 582 5.10 30.04 7.59
C ASN A 582 4.11 29.53 8.64
N ALA A 583 3.10 30.34 8.98
CA ALA A 583 2.03 29.93 9.89
C ALA A 583 1.19 28.78 9.31
N GLY A 584 0.87 28.81 8.02
CA GLY A 584 0.13 27.74 7.35
C GLY A 584 0.89 26.42 7.32
N LEU A 585 2.20 26.45 7.03
CA LEU A 585 3.07 25.28 7.07
C LEU A 585 3.18 24.70 8.48
N LYS A 586 3.39 25.57 9.48
CA LYS A 586 3.46 25.15 10.89
C LYS A 586 2.13 24.57 11.37
N ALA A 587 1.00 25.13 10.96
CA ALA A 587 -0.32 24.62 11.34
C ALA A 587 -0.63 23.28 10.67
N ALA A 588 -0.24 23.11 9.41
CA ALA A 588 -0.52 21.89 8.64
C ALA A 588 0.42 20.71 8.98
N LEU A 589 1.68 21.01 9.31
CA LEU A 589 2.74 20.01 9.52
C LEU A 589 3.60 20.36 10.76
N PRO A 590 3.00 20.53 11.94
CA PRO A 590 3.68 21.03 13.13
C PRO A 590 4.86 20.15 13.57
N GLU A 591 4.76 18.84 13.35
CA GLU A 591 5.79 17.85 13.72
C GLU A 591 7.05 17.94 12.84
N TYR A 592 6.92 18.47 11.63
CA TYR A 592 7.96 18.54 10.60
C TYR A 592 8.49 19.95 10.34
N TYR A 593 7.81 20.97 10.88
CA TYR A 593 8.24 22.35 10.79
C TYR A 593 9.56 22.56 11.55
N CYS A 594 10.57 23.15 10.91
CA CYS A 594 11.91 23.32 11.46
C CYS A 594 11.94 24.38 12.58
N GLU A 595 11.55 23.95 13.77
CA GLU A 595 11.48 24.73 15.01
C GLU A 595 11.98 23.92 16.20
N ILE A 596 12.72 24.60 17.08
CA ILE A 596 13.25 24.05 18.33
C ILE A 596 12.86 25.04 19.44
N ASP A 597 12.14 24.56 20.45
CA ASP A 597 11.76 25.33 21.65
C ASP A 597 11.16 26.72 21.35
N GLY A 598 10.32 26.81 20.31
CA GLY A 598 9.64 28.04 19.89
C GLY A 598 10.47 28.99 19.01
N VAL A 599 11.68 28.60 18.63
CA VAL A 599 12.52 29.32 17.66
C VAL A 599 12.55 28.53 16.35
N ASP A 600 12.00 29.10 15.28
CA ASP A 600 12.10 28.52 13.94
C ASP A 600 13.41 28.93 13.24
N LEU A 601 13.72 28.29 12.10
CA LEU A 601 14.92 28.58 11.32
C LEU A 601 15.03 30.07 10.91
N LEU A 602 13.92 30.74 10.59
CA LEU A 602 13.91 32.17 10.24
C LEU A 602 14.31 33.03 11.44
N GLN A 603 13.71 32.77 12.60
CA GLN A 603 14.02 33.48 13.83
C GLN A 603 15.45 33.18 14.29
N ASN A 604 15.92 31.93 14.15
CA ASN A 604 17.32 31.59 14.41
C ASN A 604 18.26 32.39 13.50
N PHE A 605 17.97 32.50 12.19
CA PHE A 605 18.78 33.28 11.26
C PHE A 605 18.85 34.75 11.66
N LYS A 606 17.72 35.34 12.08
CA LYS A 606 17.67 36.70 12.63
C LYS A 606 18.49 36.86 13.91
N ASN A 607 18.49 35.86 14.79
CA ASN A 607 19.27 35.89 16.03
C ASN A 607 20.79 35.91 15.80
N HIS A 608 21.26 35.57 14.59
CA HIS A 608 22.69 35.57 14.22
C HIS A 608 23.17 36.89 13.59
N TYR A 609 22.38 37.96 13.65
CA TYR A 609 22.77 39.29 13.19
C TYR A 609 24.04 39.80 13.90
N ASN A 610 24.82 40.67 13.24
CA ASN A 610 25.95 41.32 13.89
C ASN A 610 25.48 42.58 14.64
N PRO A 611 25.52 42.63 15.99
CA PRO A 611 25.08 43.81 16.75
C PRO A 611 25.98 45.04 16.56
N ALA A 612 27.20 44.87 16.06
CA ALA A 612 28.08 45.98 15.70
C ALA A 612 27.81 46.53 14.28
N ASN A 613 26.98 45.85 13.48
CA ASN A 613 26.60 46.29 12.14
C ASN A 613 25.27 47.05 12.20
N ALA A 614 25.31 48.36 11.96
CA ALA A 614 24.13 49.21 12.05
C ALA A 614 23.00 48.81 11.09
N THR A 615 23.32 48.25 9.91
CA THR A 615 22.32 47.77 8.94
C THR A 615 21.61 46.53 9.47
N ASP A 616 22.34 45.59 10.04
CA ASP A 616 21.76 44.39 10.66
C ASP A 616 20.83 44.76 11.83
N VAL A 617 21.29 45.66 12.71
CA VAL A 617 20.47 46.17 13.83
C VAL A 617 19.16 46.77 13.31
N GLN A 618 19.22 47.57 12.24
CA GLN A 618 18.04 48.14 11.62
C GLN A 618 17.14 47.05 11.00
N ASN A 619 17.71 46.04 10.32
CA ASN A 619 16.93 44.93 9.76
C ASN A 619 16.14 44.18 10.85
N ILE A 620 16.74 43.95 12.02
CA ILE A 620 16.05 43.32 13.15
C ILE A 620 14.94 44.22 13.70
N ALA A 621 15.16 45.52 13.81
CA ALA A 621 14.12 46.47 14.21
C ALA A 621 12.92 46.45 13.24
N ASP A 622 13.18 46.30 11.94
CA ASP A 622 12.17 46.21 10.89
C ASP A 622 11.53 44.82 10.72
N ASP A 623 11.96 43.85 11.53
CA ASP A 623 11.56 42.44 11.50
C ASP A 623 11.91 41.70 10.20
N THR A 624 13.07 42.01 9.64
CA THR A 624 13.61 41.41 8.41
C THR A 624 14.89 40.64 8.67
N THR A 625 15.37 39.90 7.66
CA THR A 625 16.60 39.12 7.78
C THR A 625 17.87 40.00 7.67
N PRO A 626 18.93 39.73 8.47
CA PRO A 626 20.15 40.54 8.50
C PRO A 626 20.83 40.62 7.13
N ALA A 627 21.14 41.83 6.66
CA ALA A 627 21.79 42.03 5.37
C ALA A 627 23.19 41.41 5.30
N SER A 628 23.95 41.42 6.40
CA SER A 628 25.31 40.86 6.43
C SER A 628 25.34 39.34 6.20
N LEU A 629 24.27 38.63 6.55
CA LEU A 629 24.16 37.18 6.35
C LEU A 629 23.65 36.81 4.95
N LYS A 630 23.50 37.76 4.02
CA LYS A 630 22.99 37.53 2.67
C LYS A 630 23.98 38.03 1.62
N TYR A 631 24.02 37.38 0.45
CA TYR A 631 24.81 37.88 -0.68
C TYR A 631 24.00 38.78 -1.63
N ASP A 632 22.68 38.72 -1.56
CA ASP A 632 21.75 39.63 -2.22
C ASP A 632 20.62 40.05 -1.26
N THR A 633 19.50 40.54 -1.77
CA THR A 633 18.39 41.03 -0.92
C THR A 633 17.66 39.91 -0.15
N LEU A 634 17.86 38.64 -0.53
CA LEU A 634 17.07 37.50 -0.07
C LEU A 634 17.94 36.31 0.41
N HIS A 635 18.95 35.91 -0.37
CA HIS A 635 19.59 34.62 -0.23
C HIS A 635 20.75 34.62 0.79
N PRO A 636 20.84 33.59 1.65
CA PRO A 636 21.93 33.44 2.60
C PRO A 636 23.31 33.44 1.91
N SER A 637 24.28 34.13 2.50
CA SER A 637 25.65 34.22 1.99
C SER A 637 26.31 32.84 1.93
N GLN A 638 27.05 32.59 0.84
CA GLN A 638 27.81 31.35 0.63
C GLN A 638 29.25 31.47 1.16
N THR A 639 29.66 32.67 1.56
CA THR A 639 30.97 32.96 2.17
C THR A 639 30.78 33.99 3.28
N LEU A 640 31.81 34.22 4.09
CA LEU A 640 31.76 35.21 5.16
C LEU A 640 31.78 36.62 4.53
N MET A 641 30.65 37.33 4.62
CA MET A 641 30.52 38.68 4.06
C MET A 641 31.18 39.71 4.97
N SER A 642 31.57 40.85 4.40
CA SER A 642 32.10 41.98 5.17
C SER A 642 31.11 42.43 6.23
N GLY A 643 31.55 42.50 7.50
CA GLY A 643 30.72 42.91 8.62
C GLY A 643 29.72 41.85 9.10
N ALA A 644 29.81 40.62 8.62
CA ALA A 644 29.09 39.46 9.16
C ALA A 644 29.94 38.72 10.21
N LEU A 645 29.28 38.03 11.14
CA LEU A 645 29.94 37.13 12.09
C LEU A 645 29.96 35.67 11.60
N TYR A 646 29.07 35.32 10.66
CA TYR A 646 28.84 33.97 10.18
C TYR A 646 28.60 33.94 8.67
N VAL A 647 28.77 32.76 8.07
CA VAL A 647 28.27 32.47 6.73
C VAL A 647 26.78 32.14 6.84
N GLY A 648 25.92 32.86 6.11
CA GLY A 648 24.46 32.70 6.26
C GLY A 648 23.96 31.29 5.96
N ALA A 649 24.47 30.65 4.91
CA ALA A 649 24.09 29.27 4.58
C ALA A 649 24.51 28.26 5.66
N GLU A 650 25.64 28.49 6.35
CA GLU A 650 26.10 27.65 7.46
C GLU A 650 25.20 27.84 8.70
N VAL A 651 24.73 29.07 8.99
CA VAL A 651 23.76 29.31 10.07
C VAL A 651 22.52 28.43 9.87
N ASN A 652 22.01 28.36 8.63
CA ASN A 652 20.86 27.52 8.31
C ASN A 652 21.17 26.03 8.44
N ALA A 653 22.30 25.57 7.90
CA ALA A 653 22.71 24.16 7.98
C ALA A 653 22.87 23.69 9.44
N ASN A 654 23.51 24.50 10.28
CA ASN A 654 23.70 24.17 11.69
C ASN A 654 22.36 24.02 12.42
N PHE A 655 21.42 24.95 12.21
CA PHE A 655 20.11 24.87 12.86
C PHE A 655 19.28 23.69 12.38
N VAL A 656 19.28 23.39 11.08
CA VAL A 656 18.62 22.19 10.55
C VAL A 656 19.27 20.93 11.14
N CYS A 657 20.59 20.84 11.22
CA CYS A 657 21.26 19.70 11.87
C CYS A 657 20.84 19.55 13.35
N GLN A 658 20.75 20.66 14.09
CA GLN A 658 20.26 20.66 15.47
C GLN A 658 18.81 20.15 15.56
N PHE A 659 17.94 20.57 14.64
CA PHE A 659 16.56 20.10 14.56
C PHE A 659 16.51 18.58 14.31
N LEU A 660 17.27 18.08 13.34
CA LEU A 660 17.34 16.65 13.04
C LEU A 660 17.83 15.83 14.25
N LYS A 661 18.82 16.35 15.00
CA LYS A 661 19.32 15.73 16.25
C LYS A 661 18.29 15.76 17.36
N HIS A 662 17.61 16.89 17.55
CA HIS A 662 16.55 17.05 18.54
C HIS A 662 15.40 16.07 18.30
N LYS A 663 15.08 15.78 17.03
CA LYS A 663 14.08 14.77 16.64
C LYS A 663 14.60 13.32 16.72
N GLY A 664 15.89 13.11 16.97
CA GLY A 664 16.53 11.79 17.01
C GLY A 664 16.72 11.14 15.62
N TRP A 665 16.61 11.91 14.55
CA TRP A 665 16.70 11.40 13.16
C TRP A 665 18.15 11.20 12.72
N VAL A 666 19.07 11.98 13.29
CA VAL A 666 20.52 11.83 13.11
C VAL A 666 21.23 11.84 14.47
N LYS A 667 22.44 11.29 14.51
CA LYS A 667 23.26 11.21 15.73
C LYS A 667 24.07 12.48 15.96
#